data_AF-A0A3M4YPV6-F1
#
_entry.id   AF-A0A3M4YPV6-F1
#
_cell.length_a   1.000
_cell.length_b   1.000
_cell.length_c   1.000
_cell.angle_alpha   90.00
_cell.angle_beta   90.00
_cell.angle_gamma   90.00
#
_symmetry.space_group_name_H-M   'P 1'
#
loop_
_entity.id
_entity.type
_entity.pdbx_description
1 polymer ?
#
loop_
_entity_poly.entity_id
_entity_poly.type
_entity_poly.pdbx_seq_one_letter_code
_entity_poly.pdbx_strand_id
1 'polypeptide(L)'
;MLFKIRTASLCHIRLASLFSCLGESCSAPAKMYQNGHIPDTQPPQNSRQSLTDRLITRKSQAPPSDELIPAAMNNLNLSTLGQNEQSLDVIYGPIQPELLREEVLADLLEASARRNPQHVALIFGERQISYGELDQQADQVASALISAGVRPGDIVGLWLPRGIELLVMQAGIAKAGAAWLPLDQDTPVERLQICLDDASAVGLVSCDALMPVLADTGLKVWTAEHLLRPTDAALVRRSGVLPDHPAYVIYTSGSTGKPKGILISQRSICHFLRSENAILGIRASDRVYQGFSVAFDMSFEEIWIAYLVGATLWIGPKETSGDPETLPRLLNEQRISVLHAVPTLLALFSEDVPGLRLINLGGEMCPESLVDRWATPNRQIFNTYGPTEATVSASLARLSRGRPVSIGTPLPNYGLLVIANDPAVGSTLAPSLLPRGEVGELCIIGPGLAEGYLGRPDLTQEKFLPNPWSTGYHDARLYRTGDLARIDDEGQVQCLGRADDQVKIRGFRVELGEIESLLAQQPGVGTVAVLLRNEAGVDQLIAYLVSDTSTPSAFTSQLRKTLQAQLPPYMVPGHFELLDSMPRLTSGKIDRKTLKARPLTVDAKAASADSDVAQTEGEIALFAALSTLFPGMPIRRDADFFTDLGGHSFFAARLASALRANPRFAQVTVRDIYQHRRIGAIAEVLDQAPQEMDAPVDWTPPSAWRRWRCGVAQALALPVMVSLRMTQWLAPFFTYHLLTGSPDDSVALATLASISVFLIATVLQFFIALAAKWLIVGRLKPGVYPLWGVTYFRWWAADRMVESAPTYLLSGSSLYPLWLRALGAKIGQDVIIGGATVRAHDLLEIGDGVSVGNGVSFENARVERGQLHLGRIALQNNACVGSYVIMEGNTAVGPWGHLEAQSAMADG
;
A
#
# COMPACT_ATOMS: atom_id res chain seq x y z
N MET A 1 77.96 14.43 18.79
CA MET A 1 78.12 13.17 19.54
C MET A 1 77.07 13.16 20.65
N LEU A 2 76.01 12.37 20.49
CA LEU A 2 75.75 11.08 21.18
C LEU A 2 75.26 11.31 22.64
N PHE A 3 73.98 11.09 22.99
CA PHE A 3 73.26 9.80 23.26
C PHE A 3 73.68 9.16 24.61
N LYS A 4 72.87 8.47 25.44
CA LYS A 4 71.42 8.10 25.55
C LYS A 4 71.20 7.46 26.97
N ILE A 5 70.03 7.21 27.59
CA ILE A 5 68.59 7.39 27.26
C ILE A 5 67.72 7.60 28.56
N ARG A 6 66.46 7.95 28.33
CA ARG A 6 65.22 8.13 29.15
C ARG A 6 64.97 7.39 30.48
N THR A 7 64.28 8.12 31.37
CA THR A 7 63.65 7.71 32.64
C THR A 7 62.11 7.79 32.63
N ALA A 8 61.52 7.13 33.64
CA ALA A 8 60.12 7.04 34.10
C ALA A 8 59.16 8.24 33.92
N SER A 9 57.83 7.98 33.80
CA SER A 9 56.91 7.90 34.98
C SER A 9 55.43 7.69 34.57
N LEU A 10 54.56 7.47 35.57
CA LEU A 10 53.12 7.17 35.47
C LEU A 10 52.31 8.29 34.78
N CYS A 11 51.14 7.95 34.21
CA CYS A 11 50.09 8.93 33.96
C CYS A 11 48.66 8.40 34.23
N HIS A 12 47.91 9.15 35.03
CA HIS A 12 46.48 8.99 35.27
C HIS A 12 45.65 9.61 34.13
N ILE A 13 44.41 9.14 33.95
CA ILE A 13 43.35 9.95 33.33
C ILE A 13 42.31 10.28 34.43
N ARG A 14 42.12 11.57 34.72
CA ARG A 14 41.08 12.08 35.63
C ARG A 14 39.88 12.56 34.82
N LEU A 15 38.68 12.08 35.13
CA LEU A 15 37.44 12.81 34.81
C LEU A 15 37.18 13.87 35.89
N ALA A 16 37.46 15.14 35.61
CA ALA A 16 37.08 16.27 36.47
C ALA A 16 37.15 17.63 35.76
N SER A 17 36.14 17.99 34.95
CA SER A 17 35.98 19.38 34.45
C SER A 17 34.58 19.66 33.87
N LEU A 18 33.50 19.39 34.61
CA LEU A 18 32.12 19.75 34.22
C LEU A 18 31.26 19.92 35.49
N PHE A 19 31.44 21.02 36.23
CA PHE A 19 30.45 21.71 37.08
C PHE A 19 31.12 22.74 38.03
N SER A 20 31.23 23.99 37.58
CA SER A 20 31.26 25.23 38.38
C SER A 20 31.75 26.40 37.50
N CYS A 21 31.27 27.63 37.59
CA CYS A 21 29.99 28.16 38.08
C CYS A 21 29.90 29.65 37.66
N LEU A 22 28.68 30.18 37.47
CA LEU A 22 28.36 31.62 37.46
C LEU A 22 28.98 32.41 36.27
N GLY A 23 28.27 33.36 35.63
CA GLY A 23 27.94 34.69 36.16
C GLY A 23 29.14 35.63 35.89
N GLU A 24 29.05 36.76 35.18
CA GLU A 24 27.93 37.69 35.03
C GLU A 24 27.96 38.49 33.69
N SER A 25 26.86 39.18 33.44
CA SER A 25 26.55 40.25 32.47
C SER A 25 27.68 41.08 31.82
N CYS A 26 27.45 41.51 30.55
CA CYS A 26 27.21 42.94 30.27
C CYS A 26 26.55 43.28 28.91
N SER A 27 25.53 44.15 28.98
CA SER A 27 25.07 45.18 28.02
C SER A 27 24.88 44.92 26.50
N ALA A 28 23.65 45.21 26.04
CA ALA A 28 23.24 45.48 24.63
C ALA A 28 23.72 46.89 24.14
N PRO A 29 23.46 47.42 22.90
CA PRO A 29 22.17 47.39 22.18
C PRO A 29 22.11 47.37 20.63
N ALA A 30 20.86 47.20 20.16
CA ALA A 30 20.15 47.34 18.87
C ALA A 30 20.66 48.18 17.66
N LYS A 31 19.95 47.93 16.52
CA LYS A 31 19.78 48.65 15.22
C LYS A 31 20.73 48.23 14.07
N MET A 32 20.38 48.30 12.77
CA MET A 32 19.12 48.35 11.96
C MET A 32 19.52 48.35 10.45
N TYR A 33 18.61 48.13 9.48
CA TYR A 33 18.82 48.22 7.99
C TYR A 33 19.69 47.09 7.35
N GLN A 34 19.55 46.69 6.07
CA GLN A 34 18.44 46.63 5.08
C GLN A 34 18.91 45.73 3.89
N ASN A 35 17.99 45.13 3.13
CA ASN A 35 18.11 44.65 1.73
C ASN A 35 19.33 43.77 1.29
N GLY A 36 19.05 42.60 0.67
CA GLY A 36 20.04 41.84 -0.10
C GLY A 36 19.42 40.64 -0.84
N HIS A 37 19.65 40.52 -2.15
CA HIS A 37 19.07 39.49 -3.02
C HIS A 37 19.54 38.06 -2.72
N ILE A 38 18.66 37.10 -3.06
CA ILE A 38 18.99 35.67 -3.22
C ILE A 38 19.65 35.49 -4.60
N PRO A 39 20.79 34.79 -4.73
CA PRO A 39 21.40 34.48 -6.02
C PRO A 39 20.89 33.17 -6.63
N ASP A 40 20.61 33.19 -7.94
CA ASP A 40 20.32 31.99 -8.75
C ASP A 40 21.52 31.03 -8.84
N THR A 41 21.22 29.72 -8.84
CA THR A 41 22.21 28.65 -9.07
C THR A 41 22.23 28.21 -10.55
N GLN A 42 23.26 28.61 -11.30
CA GLN A 42 23.57 28.00 -12.60
C GLN A 42 24.33 26.67 -12.44
N PRO A 43 24.08 25.66 -13.30
CA PRO A 43 24.90 24.45 -13.38
C PRO A 43 26.24 24.70 -14.11
N PRO A 44 27.26 23.85 -13.90
CA PRO A 44 28.63 24.11 -14.34
C PRO A 44 28.84 24.00 -15.86
N GLN A 45 29.75 24.83 -16.38
CA GLN A 45 30.16 24.86 -17.77
C GLN A 45 31.01 23.63 -18.15
N ASN A 46 30.42 22.63 -18.82
CA ASN A 46 31.17 21.66 -19.62
C ASN A 46 30.42 21.07 -20.84
N SER A 47 29.19 21.52 -21.11
CA SER A 47 28.33 21.01 -22.20
C SER A 47 28.33 21.87 -23.49
N ARG A 48 29.25 22.84 -23.62
CA ARG A 48 29.28 23.76 -24.78
C ARG A 48 30.20 23.38 -25.93
N GLN A 49 31.08 22.37 -25.79
CA GLN A 49 32.02 22.00 -26.87
C GLN A 49 31.43 21.01 -27.90
N SER A 50 30.56 20.09 -27.51
CA SER A 50 30.00 19.07 -28.44
C SER A 50 28.96 19.61 -29.43
N LEU A 51 28.32 20.75 -29.12
CA LEU A 51 27.31 21.38 -29.99
C LEU A 51 27.93 22.19 -31.13
N THR A 52 29.16 22.70 -30.97
CA THR A 52 29.84 23.49 -32.01
C THR A 52 30.31 22.64 -33.20
N ASP A 53 30.80 21.42 -32.96
CA ASP A 53 31.38 20.60 -34.04
C ASP A 53 30.32 20.00 -34.99
N ARG A 54 29.07 19.81 -34.53
CA ARG A 54 27.97 19.33 -35.38
C ARG A 54 27.31 20.42 -36.24
N LEU A 55 27.61 21.70 -35.99
CA LEU A 55 27.06 22.83 -36.77
C LEU A 55 27.91 23.23 -37.98
N ILE A 56 29.15 22.74 -38.10
CA ILE A 56 30.07 23.11 -39.18
C ILE A 56 29.85 22.25 -40.45
N THR A 57 29.29 21.04 -40.33
CA THR A 57 29.07 20.09 -41.45
C THR A 57 27.76 20.29 -42.24
N ARG A 58 26.94 21.31 -41.93
CA ARG A 58 25.66 21.59 -42.64
C ARG A 58 25.64 22.89 -43.47
N LYS A 59 26.80 23.38 -43.93
CA LYS A 59 26.89 24.50 -44.90
C LYS A 59 27.77 24.17 -46.12
N SER A 60 27.36 23.16 -46.88
CA SER A 60 27.88 22.91 -48.24
C SER A 60 26.94 21.99 -49.02
N GLN A 61 25.99 22.58 -49.76
CA GLN A 61 25.32 22.11 -50.98
C GLN A 61 23.91 22.73 -51.08
N ALA A 62 23.72 23.61 -52.05
CA ALA A 62 22.42 24.02 -52.57
C ALA A 62 22.31 23.49 -54.01
N PRO A 63 21.15 22.97 -54.44
CA PRO A 63 20.99 22.42 -55.79
C PRO A 63 20.60 23.50 -56.81
N PRO A 64 20.90 23.32 -58.10
CA PRO A 64 20.21 23.99 -59.20
C PRO A 64 18.89 23.29 -59.54
N SER A 65 18.07 23.97 -60.36
CA SER A 65 16.65 23.72 -60.63
C SER A 65 16.33 22.77 -61.80
N ASP A 66 15.11 22.24 -61.76
CA ASP A 66 14.21 21.80 -62.86
C ASP A 66 14.71 20.84 -63.97
N GLU A 67 14.10 19.64 -64.03
CA GLU A 67 13.39 19.16 -65.25
C GLU A 67 12.47 17.95 -64.95
N LEU A 68 11.42 17.77 -65.76
CA LEU A 68 10.53 16.58 -65.73
C LEU A 68 11.00 15.50 -66.70
N ILE A 69 10.76 14.20 -66.40
CA ILE A 69 10.29 13.12 -67.32
C ILE A 69 10.25 11.74 -66.58
N PRO A 70 9.41 10.75 -66.97
CA PRO A 70 8.94 9.72 -66.04
C PRO A 70 9.48 8.28 -66.25
N ALA A 71 9.26 7.46 -65.23
CA ALA A 71 9.09 5.98 -65.20
C ALA A 71 9.90 5.09 -66.17
N ALA A 72 10.84 4.30 -65.63
CA ALA A 72 11.32 3.06 -66.24
C ALA A 72 11.68 2.00 -65.17
N MET A 73 11.51 0.72 -65.51
CA MET A 73 11.79 -0.43 -64.65
C MET A 73 13.27 -0.89 -64.71
N ASN A 74 13.61 -1.75 -63.73
CA ASN A 74 14.69 -2.76 -63.69
C ASN A 74 16.05 -2.43 -63.04
N ASN A 75 16.32 -3.18 -61.97
CA ASN A 75 17.57 -3.87 -61.61
C ASN A 75 18.89 -3.07 -61.64
N LEU A 76 19.33 -2.63 -60.45
CA LEU A 76 20.74 -2.35 -60.17
C LEU A 76 21.17 -2.91 -58.79
N ASN A 77 21.94 -4.00 -58.86
CA ASN A 77 22.92 -4.55 -57.91
C ASN A 77 22.81 -4.26 -56.40
N LEU A 78 22.56 -5.34 -55.65
CA LEU A 78 23.02 -5.55 -54.27
C LEU A 78 24.57 -5.58 -54.19
N SER A 79 25.27 -4.44 -54.15
CA SER A 79 26.67 -4.39 -53.69
C SER A 79 27.29 -2.99 -53.45
N THR A 80 26.58 -2.00 -52.89
CA THR A 80 27.21 -0.79 -52.29
C THR A 80 26.25 0.02 -51.41
N LEU A 81 25.69 -0.61 -50.38
CA LEU A 81 25.28 0.12 -49.18
C LEU A 81 26.35 -0.12 -48.12
N GLY A 82 27.21 0.87 -47.91
CA GLY A 82 28.09 0.88 -46.76
C GLY A 82 27.25 0.89 -45.48
N GLN A 83 27.69 0.14 -44.48
CA GLN A 83 27.03 0.04 -43.18
C GLN A 83 27.06 1.39 -42.45
N ASN A 84 26.05 2.23 -42.72
CA ASN A 84 25.55 3.14 -41.69
C ASN A 84 24.66 2.29 -40.78
N GLU A 85 25.28 1.64 -39.79
CA GLU A 85 24.57 1.15 -38.61
C GLU A 85 24.05 2.37 -37.84
N GLN A 86 22.90 2.90 -38.29
CA GLN A 86 22.03 3.63 -37.38
C GLN A 86 21.61 2.63 -36.31
N SER A 87 22.24 2.74 -35.14
CA SER A 87 21.75 2.14 -33.89
C SER A 87 20.26 2.43 -33.82
N LEU A 88 19.43 1.40 -34.03
CA LEU A 88 18.00 1.53 -33.85
C LEU A 88 17.81 1.73 -32.34
N ASP A 89 17.40 2.92 -31.93
CA ASP A 89 17.13 3.26 -30.52
C ASP A 89 15.84 2.62 -29.96
N VAL A 90 15.45 1.49 -30.55
CA VAL A 90 14.54 0.50 -29.96
C VAL A 90 15.30 -0.25 -28.88
N ILE A 91 14.83 -0.18 -27.64
CA ILE A 91 15.36 -1.00 -26.55
C ILE A 91 14.53 -2.28 -26.44
N TYR A 92 15.22 -3.42 -26.31
CA TYR A 92 14.59 -4.73 -26.12
C TYR A 92 14.86 -5.22 -24.70
N GLY A 93 13.86 -5.88 -24.11
CA GLY A 93 14.05 -6.66 -22.89
C GLY A 93 14.86 -7.93 -23.17
N PRO A 94 15.21 -8.71 -22.13
CA PRO A 94 15.92 -9.97 -22.31
C PRO A 94 15.18 -10.91 -23.27
N ILE A 95 15.86 -11.39 -24.32
CA ILE A 95 15.30 -12.37 -25.24
C ILE A 95 15.30 -13.73 -24.54
N GLN A 96 14.10 -14.23 -24.22
CA GLN A 96 13.85 -15.51 -23.53
C GLN A 96 12.78 -16.30 -24.31
N PRO A 97 13.14 -16.99 -25.41
CA PRO A 97 12.20 -17.73 -26.26
C PRO A 97 11.46 -18.83 -25.50
N GLU A 98 12.04 -19.37 -24.43
CA GLU A 98 11.46 -20.39 -23.54
C GLU A 98 10.20 -19.93 -22.78
N LEU A 99 9.93 -18.62 -22.76
CA LEU A 99 8.70 -18.02 -22.23
C LEU A 99 7.58 -17.92 -23.28
N LEU A 100 7.87 -18.16 -24.57
CA LEU A 100 6.89 -18.21 -25.65
C LEU A 100 6.35 -19.64 -25.76
N ARG A 101 5.24 -19.90 -25.08
CA ARG A 101 4.60 -21.22 -25.00
C ARG A 101 3.15 -21.14 -25.43
N GLU A 102 2.67 -22.23 -26.03
CA GLU A 102 1.31 -22.39 -26.55
C GLU A 102 0.32 -22.96 -25.52
N GLU A 103 0.58 -22.73 -24.23
CA GLU A 103 -0.34 -23.07 -23.13
C GLU A 103 -1.39 -21.96 -22.92
N VAL A 104 -2.59 -22.34 -22.49
CA VAL A 104 -3.69 -21.42 -22.14
C VAL A 104 -3.79 -21.24 -20.63
N LEU A 105 -4.53 -20.23 -20.16
CA LEU A 105 -4.64 -19.90 -18.73
C LEU A 105 -5.07 -21.08 -17.85
N ALA A 106 -6.01 -21.89 -18.36
CA ALA A 106 -6.47 -23.10 -17.67
C ALA A 106 -5.33 -24.09 -17.38
N ASP A 107 -4.36 -24.22 -18.29
CA ASP A 107 -3.22 -25.15 -18.13
C ASP A 107 -2.31 -24.72 -16.98
N LEU A 108 -2.17 -23.40 -16.74
CA LEU A 108 -1.37 -22.83 -15.65
C LEU A 108 -1.95 -23.20 -14.28
N LEU A 109 -3.26 -23.00 -14.11
CA LEU A 109 -3.99 -23.37 -12.88
C LEU A 109 -3.94 -24.88 -12.66
N GLU A 110 -4.25 -25.67 -13.69
CA GLU A 110 -4.24 -27.14 -13.63
C GLU A 110 -2.83 -27.70 -13.36
N ALA A 111 -1.77 -27.03 -13.82
CA ALA A 111 -0.39 -27.40 -13.49
C ALA A 111 -0.10 -27.17 -12.00
N SER A 112 -0.52 -26.05 -11.41
CA SER A 112 -0.38 -25.81 -9.97
C SER A 112 -1.22 -26.77 -9.13
N ALA A 113 -2.47 -27.02 -9.52
CA ALA A 113 -3.34 -27.97 -8.83
C ALA A 113 -2.82 -29.41 -8.86
N ARG A 114 -2.25 -29.86 -9.99
CA ARG A 114 -1.58 -31.17 -10.07
C ARG A 114 -0.30 -31.25 -9.25
N ARG A 115 0.47 -30.15 -9.15
CA ARG A 115 1.72 -30.11 -8.35
C ARG A 115 1.42 -30.16 -6.85
N ASN A 116 0.52 -29.31 -6.37
CA ASN A 116 0.30 -29.06 -4.94
C ASN A 116 -1.21 -28.99 -4.59
N PRO A 117 -1.99 -30.07 -4.76
CA PRO A 117 -3.45 -30.02 -4.61
C PRO A 117 -3.92 -29.63 -3.20
N GLN A 118 -3.11 -29.91 -2.17
CA GLN A 118 -3.41 -29.59 -0.76
C GLN A 118 -2.90 -28.21 -0.31
N HIS A 119 -2.22 -27.46 -1.17
CA HIS A 119 -1.75 -26.11 -0.81
C HIS A 119 -2.91 -25.11 -0.91
N VAL A 120 -2.98 -24.15 0.01
CA VAL A 120 -4.07 -23.16 0.05
C VAL A 120 -3.94 -22.22 -1.14
N ALA A 121 -4.97 -22.17 -1.99
CA ALA A 121 -5.05 -21.29 -3.14
C ALA A 121 -5.64 -19.94 -2.77
N LEU A 122 -6.83 -19.93 -2.16
CA LEU A 122 -7.60 -18.72 -1.85
C LEU A 122 -7.97 -18.67 -0.37
N ILE A 123 -7.89 -17.47 0.21
CA ILE A 123 -8.37 -17.15 1.56
C ILE A 123 -9.28 -15.92 1.48
N PHE A 124 -10.49 -16.01 2.04
CA PHE A 124 -11.41 -14.87 2.18
C PHE A 124 -12.21 -14.98 3.49
N GLY A 125 -12.00 -14.02 4.40
CA GLY A 125 -12.48 -14.13 5.78
C GLY A 125 -11.93 -15.39 6.46
N GLU A 126 -12.81 -16.17 7.09
CA GLU A 126 -12.46 -17.47 7.70
C GLU A 126 -12.36 -18.61 6.68
N ARG A 127 -12.88 -18.43 5.46
CA ARG A 127 -12.92 -19.48 4.43
C ARG A 127 -11.57 -19.57 3.72
N GLN A 128 -11.11 -20.80 3.53
CA GLN A 128 -9.93 -21.13 2.73
C GLN A 128 -10.28 -22.27 1.79
N ILE A 129 -9.78 -22.25 0.56
CA ILE A 129 -9.84 -23.41 -0.34
C ILE A 129 -8.45 -23.71 -0.90
N SER A 130 -8.16 -25.00 -1.01
CA SER A 130 -6.94 -25.54 -1.61
C SER A 130 -6.96 -25.43 -3.14
N TYR A 131 -5.79 -25.59 -3.75
CA TYR A 131 -5.68 -25.66 -5.21
C TYR A 131 -6.49 -26.81 -5.80
N GLY A 132 -6.61 -27.96 -5.12
CA GLY A 132 -7.43 -29.09 -5.56
C GLY A 132 -8.93 -28.78 -5.52
N GLU A 133 -9.40 -28.08 -4.48
CA GLU A 133 -10.80 -27.65 -4.38
C GLU A 133 -11.15 -26.56 -5.40
N LEU A 134 -10.25 -25.59 -5.61
CA LEU A 134 -10.40 -24.57 -6.66
C LEU A 134 -10.46 -25.22 -8.05
N ASP A 135 -9.56 -26.17 -8.33
CA ASP A 135 -9.49 -26.90 -9.59
C ASP A 135 -10.78 -27.69 -9.86
N GLN A 136 -11.29 -28.39 -8.84
CA GLN A 136 -12.54 -29.17 -8.89
C GLN A 136 -13.79 -28.29 -9.07
N GLN A 137 -13.89 -27.18 -8.33
CA GLN A 137 -15.03 -26.26 -8.46
C GLN A 137 -15.02 -25.56 -9.83
N ALA A 138 -13.84 -25.13 -10.30
CA ALA A 138 -13.69 -24.57 -11.64
C ALA A 138 -14.01 -25.60 -12.74
N ASP A 139 -13.72 -26.90 -12.54
CA ASP A 139 -14.14 -27.97 -13.46
C ASP A 139 -15.66 -28.14 -13.55
N GLN A 140 -16.37 -28.03 -12.41
CA GLN A 140 -17.83 -28.08 -12.37
C GLN A 140 -18.44 -26.91 -13.15
N VAL A 141 -17.96 -25.69 -12.88
CA VAL A 141 -18.37 -24.47 -13.60
C VAL A 141 -18.09 -24.61 -15.11
N ALA A 142 -16.89 -25.02 -15.49
CA ALA A 142 -16.51 -25.20 -16.90
C ALA A 142 -17.41 -26.23 -17.61
N SER A 143 -17.63 -27.38 -16.99
CA SER A 143 -18.51 -28.44 -17.52
C SER A 143 -19.96 -27.94 -17.69
N ALA A 144 -20.48 -27.18 -16.73
CA ALA A 144 -21.82 -26.61 -16.79
C ALA A 144 -21.95 -25.57 -17.92
N LEU A 145 -20.97 -24.67 -18.08
CA LEU A 145 -20.93 -23.68 -19.16
C LEU A 145 -20.84 -24.34 -20.56
N ILE A 146 -19.94 -25.33 -20.73
CA ILE A 146 -19.80 -26.08 -21.99
C ILE A 146 -21.13 -26.80 -22.34
N SER A 147 -21.78 -27.39 -21.34
CA SER A 147 -23.08 -28.07 -21.49
C SER A 147 -24.21 -27.08 -21.82
N ALA A 148 -24.14 -25.85 -21.29
CA ALA A 148 -25.07 -24.75 -21.61
C ALA A 148 -24.78 -24.04 -22.94
N GLY A 149 -23.83 -24.57 -23.73
CA GLY A 149 -23.53 -24.16 -25.10
C GLY A 149 -22.27 -23.34 -25.30
N VAL A 150 -21.56 -22.94 -24.24
CA VAL A 150 -20.34 -22.11 -24.34
C VAL A 150 -19.24 -22.88 -25.08
N ARG A 151 -18.49 -22.18 -25.93
CA ARG A 151 -17.41 -22.71 -26.77
C ARG A 151 -16.10 -21.93 -26.55
N PRO A 152 -14.95 -22.52 -26.91
CA PRO A 152 -13.68 -21.82 -26.88
C PRO A 152 -13.72 -20.53 -27.69
N GLY A 153 -13.25 -19.43 -27.10
CA GLY A 153 -13.26 -18.11 -27.71
C GLY A 153 -14.57 -17.31 -27.59
N ASP A 154 -15.65 -17.90 -27.08
CA ASP A 154 -16.85 -17.13 -26.67
C ASP A 154 -16.48 -16.14 -25.55
N ILE A 155 -17.20 -15.02 -25.47
CA ILE A 155 -17.08 -14.06 -24.36
C ILE A 155 -18.24 -14.25 -23.37
N VAL A 156 -17.92 -14.40 -22.10
CA VAL A 156 -18.88 -14.58 -20.99
C VAL A 156 -18.73 -13.43 -20.00
N GLY A 157 -19.82 -12.72 -19.71
CA GLY A 157 -19.81 -11.70 -18.66
C GLY A 157 -19.54 -12.30 -17.27
N LEU A 158 -18.85 -11.57 -16.41
CA LEU A 158 -18.60 -11.97 -15.02
C LEU A 158 -18.92 -10.80 -14.08
N TRP A 159 -20.02 -10.92 -13.32
CA TRP A 159 -20.52 -9.88 -12.43
C TRP A 159 -20.98 -10.47 -11.09
N LEU A 160 -20.05 -10.54 -10.13
CA LEU A 160 -20.28 -11.05 -8.78
C LEU A 160 -19.64 -10.13 -7.72
N PRO A 161 -20.09 -10.21 -6.46
CA PRO A 161 -19.36 -9.63 -5.33
C PRO A 161 -17.95 -10.21 -5.17
N ARG A 162 -17.04 -9.44 -4.57
CA ARG A 162 -15.68 -9.91 -4.26
C ARG A 162 -15.72 -11.08 -3.27
N GLY A 163 -15.04 -12.18 -3.60
CA GLY A 163 -14.93 -13.36 -2.74
C GLY A 163 -14.31 -14.55 -3.47
N ILE A 164 -14.35 -15.72 -2.85
CA ILE A 164 -13.86 -16.98 -3.43
C ILE A 164 -14.66 -17.32 -4.69
N GLU A 165 -15.98 -17.18 -4.63
CA GLU A 165 -16.92 -17.51 -5.71
C GLU A 165 -16.58 -16.77 -7.01
N LEU A 166 -16.24 -15.48 -6.94
CA LEU A 166 -15.84 -14.67 -8.10
C LEU A 166 -14.61 -15.28 -8.81
N LEU A 167 -13.60 -15.71 -8.06
CA LEU A 167 -12.37 -16.29 -8.62
C LEU A 167 -12.57 -17.73 -9.09
N VAL A 168 -13.46 -18.50 -8.45
CA VAL A 168 -13.90 -19.83 -8.93
C VAL A 168 -14.66 -19.70 -10.25
N MET A 169 -15.56 -18.71 -10.39
CA MET A 169 -16.26 -18.44 -11.65
C MET A 169 -15.28 -18.01 -12.75
N GLN A 170 -14.33 -17.12 -12.45
CA GLN A 170 -13.28 -16.72 -13.39
C GLN A 170 -12.45 -17.92 -13.87
N ALA A 171 -11.99 -18.76 -12.94
CA ALA A 171 -11.26 -20.00 -13.25
C ALA A 171 -12.10 -20.97 -14.08
N GLY A 172 -13.40 -21.08 -13.80
CA GLY A 172 -14.33 -21.92 -14.56
C GLY A 172 -14.57 -21.45 -16.00
N ILE A 173 -14.71 -20.15 -16.22
CA ILE A 173 -14.80 -19.56 -17.58
C ILE A 173 -13.49 -19.84 -18.35
N ALA A 174 -12.34 -19.60 -17.72
CA ALA A 174 -11.03 -19.90 -18.31
C ALA A 174 -10.89 -21.40 -18.66
N LYS A 175 -11.34 -22.30 -17.77
CA LYS A 175 -11.35 -23.75 -17.99
C LYS A 175 -12.34 -24.23 -19.05
N ALA A 176 -13.39 -23.46 -19.36
CA ALA A 176 -14.24 -23.70 -20.53
C ALA A 176 -13.55 -23.32 -21.86
N GLY A 177 -12.43 -22.57 -21.80
CA GLY A 177 -11.75 -22.02 -22.96
C GLY A 177 -12.35 -20.70 -23.48
N ALA A 178 -13.30 -20.13 -22.74
CA ALA A 178 -13.95 -18.87 -23.05
C ALA A 178 -13.19 -17.69 -22.42
N ALA A 179 -13.39 -16.50 -22.98
CA ALA A 179 -12.94 -15.26 -22.37
C ALA A 179 -13.95 -14.76 -21.35
N TRP A 180 -13.49 -14.18 -20.25
CA TRP A 180 -14.37 -13.43 -19.35
C TRP A 180 -14.33 -11.93 -19.65
N LEU A 181 -15.49 -11.28 -19.48
CA LEU A 181 -15.65 -9.83 -19.44
C LEU A 181 -15.96 -9.45 -17.98
N PRO A 182 -14.96 -9.05 -17.18
CA PRO A 182 -15.15 -8.76 -15.77
C PRO A 182 -15.76 -7.37 -15.54
N LEU A 183 -16.74 -7.30 -14.65
CA LEU A 183 -17.40 -6.07 -14.23
C LEU A 183 -17.44 -6.00 -12.70
N ASP A 184 -17.17 -4.82 -12.13
CA ASP A 184 -17.34 -4.61 -10.68
C ASP A 184 -18.81 -4.71 -10.29
N GLN A 185 -19.10 -5.29 -9.12
CA GLN A 185 -20.46 -5.41 -8.56
C GLN A 185 -21.25 -4.08 -8.54
N ASP A 186 -20.56 -2.94 -8.43
CA ASP A 186 -21.15 -1.59 -8.33
C ASP A 186 -21.44 -0.98 -9.72
N THR A 187 -21.15 -1.70 -10.81
CA THR A 187 -21.38 -1.23 -12.19
C THR A 187 -22.88 -1.17 -12.47
N PRO A 188 -23.45 -0.05 -12.95
CA PRO A 188 -24.86 0.05 -13.32
C PRO A 188 -25.26 -0.99 -14.37
N VAL A 189 -26.50 -1.50 -14.29
CA VAL A 189 -27.00 -2.57 -15.16
C VAL A 189 -27.03 -2.14 -16.63
N GLU A 190 -27.35 -0.88 -16.89
CA GLU A 190 -27.32 -0.25 -18.21
C GLU A 190 -25.90 -0.26 -18.80
N ARG A 191 -24.90 0.05 -17.96
CA ARG A 191 -23.48 0.06 -18.35
C ARG A 191 -22.94 -1.36 -18.57
N LEU A 192 -23.44 -2.33 -17.79
CA LEU A 192 -23.21 -3.76 -17.97
C LEU A 192 -23.79 -4.26 -19.30
N GLN A 193 -25.05 -3.92 -19.63
CA GLN A 193 -25.69 -4.28 -20.90
C GLN A 193 -24.89 -3.75 -22.10
N ILE A 194 -24.52 -2.46 -22.08
CA ILE A 194 -23.71 -1.85 -23.15
C ILE A 194 -22.41 -2.63 -23.40
N CYS A 195 -21.72 -3.08 -22.34
CA CYS A 195 -20.50 -3.88 -22.49
C CYS A 195 -20.78 -5.29 -23.02
N LEU A 196 -21.85 -5.95 -22.57
CA LEU A 196 -22.21 -7.30 -23.03
C LEU A 196 -22.65 -7.31 -24.50
N ASP A 197 -23.44 -6.32 -24.92
CA ASP A 197 -23.92 -6.16 -26.29
C ASP A 197 -22.78 -5.85 -27.26
N ASP A 198 -21.92 -4.88 -26.92
CA ASP A 198 -20.73 -4.52 -27.70
C ASP A 198 -19.75 -5.71 -27.82
N ALA A 199 -19.63 -6.52 -26.76
CA ALA A 199 -18.83 -7.73 -26.77
C ALA A 199 -19.51 -8.94 -27.43
N SER A 200 -20.79 -8.85 -27.81
CA SER A 200 -21.61 -9.99 -28.27
C SER A 200 -21.53 -11.20 -27.31
N ALA A 201 -21.56 -10.93 -26.01
CA ALA A 201 -21.35 -11.94 -24.98
C ALA A 201 -22.45 -13.03 -25.00
N VAL A 202 -22.07 -14.30 -24.86
CA VAL A 202 -23.00 -15.45 -24.94
C VAL A 202 -23.86 -15.65 -23.70
N GLY A 203 -23.63 -14.84 -22.66
CA GLY A 203 -24.37 -14.80 -21.40
C GLY A 203 -23.55 -14.17 -20.28
N LEU A 204 -24.12 -14.14 -19.08
CA LEU A 204 -23.56 -13.53 -17.87
C LEU A 204 -23.48 -14.55 -16.75
N VAL A 205 -22.32 -14.67 -16.10
CA VAL A 205 -22.16 -15.37 -14.83
C VAL A 205 -22.33 -14.36 -13.68
N SER A 206 -23.27 -14.63 -12.78
CA SER A 206 -23.59 -13.79 -11.62
C SER A 206 -23.95 -14.65 -10.40
N CYS A 207 -24.72 -14.15 -9.43
CA CYS A 207 -25.20 -14.89 -8.26
C CYS A 207 -26.69 -14.66 -7.98
N ASP A 208 -27.32 -15.58 -7.26
CA ASP A 208 -28.76 -15.56 -6.94
C ASP A 208 -29.17 -14.23 -6.26
N ALA A 209 -28.28 -13.62 -5.47
CA ALA A 209 -28.53 -12.35 -4.78
C ALA A 209 -28.67 -11.13 -5.73
N LEU A 210 -28.08 -11.17 -6.92
CA LEU A 210 -28.14 -10.09 -7.91
C LEU A 210 -29.25 -10.29 -8.97
N MET A 211 -29.85 -11.49 -9.03
CA MET A 211 -30.93 -11.82 -9.97
C MET A 211 -32.13 -10.85 -9.96
N PRO A 212 -32.60 -10.28 -8.82
CA PRO A 212 -33.72 -9.35 -8.83
C PRO A 212 -33.47 -8.08 -9.66
N VAL A 213 -32.21 -7.64 -9.77
CA VAL A 213 -31.83 -6.45 -10.56
C VAL A 213 -31.62 -6.80 -12.05
N LEU A 214 -31.42 -8.09 -12.35
CA LEU A 214 -31.24 -8.60 -13.72
C LEU A 214 -32.53 -9.08 -14.37
N ALA A 215 -33.63 -9.21 -13.63
CA ALA A 215 -34.87 -9.86 -14.10
C ALA A 215 -35.44 -9.25 -15.39
N ASP A 216 -35.47 -7.92 -15.50
CA ASP A 216 -36.03 -7.19 -16.65
C ASP A 216 -35.06 -7.04 -17.83
N THR A 217 -33.82 -7.54 -17.71
CA THR A 217 -32.77 -7.34 -18.72
C THR A 217 -32.86 -8.27 -19.93
N GLY A 218 -33.57 -9.39 -19.80
CA GLY A 218 -33.62 -10.45 -20.82
C GLY A 218 -32.30 -11.23 -21.03
N LEU A 219 -31.25 -10.94 -20.24
CA LEU A 219 -29.94 -11.58 -20.35
C LEU A 219 -30.00 -13.08 -20.01
N LYS A 220 -29.20 -13.89 -20.72
CA LYS A 220 -28.95 -15.29 -20.35
C LYS A 220 -27.99 -15.32 -19.15
N VAL A 221 -28.54 -15.47 -17.94
CA VAL A 221 -27.75 -15.50 -16.70
C VAL A 221 -27.54 -16.93 -16.19
N TRP A 222 -26.31 -17.24 -15.77
CA TRP A 222 -25.97 -18.42 -14.98
C TRP A 222 -25.53 -17.97 -13.58
N THR A 223 -26.15 -18.46 -12.52
CA THR A 223 -25.74 -18.11 -11.15
C THR A 223 -24.68 -19.07 -10.63
N ALA A 224 -23.74 -18.59 -9.81
CA ALA A 224 -22.71 -19.41 -9.18
C ALA A 224 -23.32 -20.56 -8.37
N GLU A 225 -24.44 -20.31 -7.69
CA GLU A 225 -25.24 -21.27 -6.94
C GLU A 225 -25.89 -22.35 -7.83
N HIS A 226 -26.05 -22.08 -9.13
CA HIS A 226 -26.46 -23.07 -10.13
C HIS A 226 -25.25 -23.83 -10.71
N LEU A 227 -24.18 -23.11 -11.06
CA LEU A 227 -22.98 -23.67 -11.68
C LEU A 227 -22.16 -24.58 -10.74
N LEU A 228 -22.25 -24.38 -9.44
CA LEU A 228 -21.61 -25.20 -8.39
C LEU A 228 -22.52 -26.30 -7.83
N ARG A 229 -23.68 -26.58 -8.44
CA ARG A 229 -24.54 -27.68 -7.97
C ARG A 229 -23.84 -29.02 -8.18
N PRO A 230 -23.79 -29.90 -7.16
CA PRO A 230 -23.28 -31.25 -7.31
C PRO A 230 -23.98 -31.99 -8.47
N THR A 231 -23.19 -32.73 -9.25
CA THR A 231 -23.68 -33.55 -10.36
C THR A 231 -22.97 -34.89 -10.35
N ASP A 232 -23.73 -35.97 -10.53
CA ASP A 232 -23.21 -37.33 -10.70
C ASP A 232 -22.76 -37.61 -12.15
N ALA A 233 -23.01 -36.68 -13.07
CA ALA A 233 -22.59 -36.80 -14.47
C ALA A 233 -21.08 -36.56 -14.62
N ALA A 234 -20.45 -37.30 -15.54
CA ALA A 234 -19.05 -37.07 -15.89
C ALA A 234 -18.84 -35.65 -16.42
N LEU A 235 -17.89 -34.91 -15.82
CA LEU A 235 -17.63 -33.52 -16.18
C LEU A 235 -17.06 -33.40 -17.61
N VAL A 236 -17.66 -32.52 -18.41
CA VAL A 236 -17.23 -32.20 -19.76
C VAL A 236 -16.00 -31.29 -19.68
N ARG A 237 -14.96 -31.60 -20.46
CA ARG A 237 -13.71 -30.84 -20.55
C ARG A 237 -13.67 -30.00 -21.82
N ARG A 238 -12.93 -28.88 -21.79
CA ARG A 238 -12.62 -28.08 -22.99
C ARG A 238 -11.96 -28.93 -24.08
N SER A 239 -12.23 -28.59 -25.33
CA SER A 239 -11.58 -29.18 -26.51
C SER A 239 -11.44 -28.11 -27.59
N GLY A 240 -10.29 -28.07 -28.28
CA GLY A 240 -10.06 -27.12 -29.37
C GLY A 240 -9.86 -25.66 -28.95
N VAL A 241 -9.36 -25.39 -27.73
CA VAL A 241 -8.87 -24.04 -27.38
C VAL A 241 -7.50 -23.82 -28.04
N LEU A 242 -7.28 -22.65 -28.63
CA LEU A 242 -6.02 -22.26 -29.25
C LEU A 242 -5.39 -21.07 -28.52
N PRO A 243 -4.05 -20.88 -28.58
CA PRO A 243 -3.39 -19.72 -27.98
C PRO A 243 -3.90 -18.36 -28.51
N ASP A 244 -4.37 -18.33 -29.75
CA ASP A 244 -4.91 -17.14 -30.40
C ASP A 244 -6.40 -16.88 -30.07
N HIS A 245 -7.04 -17.74 -29.27
CA HIS A 245 -8.38 -17.45 -28.77
C HIS A 245 -8.35 -16.32 -27.73
N PRO A 246 -9.44 -15.55 -27.60
CA PRO A 246 -9.64 -14.63 -26.49
C PRO A 246 -9.45 -15.29 -25.11
N ALA A 247 -8.82 -14.56 -24.20
CA ALA A 247 -8.67 -14.92 -22.78
C ALA A 247 -9.49 -14.01 -21.86
N TYR A 248 -9.55 -12.72 -22.16
CA TYR A 248 -10.44 -11.77 -21.50
C TYR A 248 -10.69 -10.54 -22.37
N VAL A 249 -11.73 -9.80 -22.01
CA VAL A 249 -12.02 -8.46 -22.56
C VAL A 249 -12.16 -7.48 -21.40
N ILE A 250 -11.30 -6.47 -21.33
CA ILE A 250 -11.44 -5.36 -20.37
C ILE A 250 -11.93 -4.12 -21.10
N TYR A 251 -12.99 -3.53 -20.55
CA TYR A 251 -13.53 -2.27 -21.04
C TYR A 251 -12.85 -1.09 -20.37
N THR A 252 -12.28 -0.20 -21.19
CA THR A 252 -11.83 1.11 -20.74
C THR A 252 -12.79 2.18 -21.25
N SER A 253 -12.66 3.38 -20.69
CA SER A 253 -13.35 4.56 -21.19
C SER A 253 -12.90 4.90 -22.63
N GLY A 254 -13.78 5.51 -23.41
CA GLY A 254 -13.53 5.81 -24.83
C GLY A 254 -13.76 7.27 -25.20
N SER A 255 -12.82 7.82 -25.99
CA SER A 255 -12.85 9.23 -26.44
C SER A 255 -14.11 9.62 -27.24
N THR A 256 -14.85 8.64 -27.77
CA THR A 256 -16.10 8.82 -28.51
C THR A 256 -17.36 8.79 -27.64
N GLY A 257 -17.22 8.80 -26.31
CA GLY A 257 -18.37 8.71 -25.40
C GLY A 257 -18.98 7.31 -25.28
N LYS A 258 -18.36 6.31 -25.92
CA LYS A 258 -18.71 4.90 -25.75
C LYS A 258 -17.53 4.12 -25.18
N PRO A 259 -17.79 3.06 -24.38
CA PRO A 259 -16.75 2.19 -23.83
C PRO A 259 -15.98 1.50 -24.96
N LYS A 260 -14.69 1.18 -24.76
CA LYS A 260 -13.90 0.39 -25.71
C LYS A 260 -13.40 -0.89 -25.05
N GLY A 261 -13.75 -2.05 -25.61
CA GLY A 261 -13.25 -3.35 -25.17
C GLY A 261 -11.87 -3.61 -25.77
N ILE A 262 -10.87 -3.89 -24.93
CA ILE A 262 -9.56 -4.41 -25.36
C ILE A 262 -9.61 -5.93 -25.25
N LEU A 263 -9.36 -6.63 -26.35
CA LEU A 263 -9.35 -8.08 -26.40
C LEU A 263 -7.92 -8.61 -26.29
N ILE A 264 -7.68 -9.44 -25.28
CA ILE A 264 -6.38 -10.08 -25.01
C ILE A 264 -6.48 -11.58 -25.28
N SER A 265 -5.53 -12.13 -26.03
CA SER A 265 -5.47 -13.56 -26.36
C SER A 265 -4.82 -14.38 -25.24
N GLN A 266 -5.06 -15.70 -25.24
CA GLN A 266 -4.41 -16.64 -24.32
C GLN A 266 -2.87 -16.56 -24.44
N ARG A 267 -2.34 -16.45 -25.65
CA ARG A 267 -0.90 -16.33 -25.90
C ARG A 267 -0.30 -15.10 -25.20
N SER A 268 -0.92 -13.93 -25.38
CA SER A 268 -0.41 -12.68 -24.83
C SER A 268 -0.41 -12.68 -23.29
N ILE A 269 -1.51 -13.10 -22.66
CA ILE A 269 -1.56 -13.17 -21.18
C ILE A 269 -0.65 -14.25 -20.59
N CYS A 270 -0.61 -15.44 -21.18
CA CYS A 270 0.27 -16.51 -20.68
C CYS A 270 1.75 -16.14 -20.87
N HIS A 271 2.14 -15.43 -21.93
CA HIS A 271 3.50 -14.88 -22.06
C HIS A 271 3.76 -13.80 -21.01
N PHE A 272 2.87 -12.81 -20.86
CA PHE A 272 3.01 -11.72 -19.89
C PHE A 272 3.30 -12.25 -18.48
N LEU A 273 2.46 -13.17 -17.98
CA LEU A 273 2.57 -13.73 -16.62
C LEU A 273 3.93 -14.40 -16.37
N ARG A 274 4.49 -15.07 -17.39
CA ARG A 274 5.83 -15.68 -17.32
C ARG A 274 6.93 -14.63 -17.42
N SER A 275 6.75 -13.62 -18.28
CA SER A 275 7.70 -12.55 -18.54
C SER A 275 7.91 -11.64 -17.34
N GLU A 276 6.83 -11.16 -16.73
CA GLU A 276 6.90 -10.34 -15.52
C GLU A 276 7.42 -11.14 -14.32
N ASN A 277 6.92 -12.37 -14.11
CA ASN A 277 7.36 -13.17 -12.98
C ASN A 277 8.82 -13.66 -13.09
N ALA A 278 9.41 -13.71 -14.29
CA ALA A 278 10.84 -13.92 -14.47
C ALA A 278 11.70 -12.82 -13.80
N ILE A 279 11.13 -11.62 -13.58
CA ILE A 279 11.78 -10.51 -12.86
C ILE A 279 11.29 -10.41 -11.41
N LEU A 280 9.97 -10.43 -11.16
CA LEU A 280 9.41 -10.31 -9.79
C LEU A 280 9.78 -11.51 -8.90
N GLY A 281 9.89 -12.71 -9.50
CA GLY A 281 10.28 -13.92 -8.80
C GLY A 281 9.35 -14.30 -7.65
N ILE A 282 8.03 -14.18 -7.86
CA ILE A 282 6.96 -14.69 -6.98
C ILE A 282 7.00 -16.23 -6.99
N ARG A 283 6.71 -16.85 -5.84
CA ARG A 283 6.98 -18.27 -5.56
C ARG A 283 5.78 -18.92 -4.88
N ALA A 284 5.68 -20.24 -4.96
CA ALA A 284 4.66 -21.03 -4.24
C ALA A 284 4.63 -20.80 -2.71
N SER A 285 5.72 -20.31 -2.12
CA SER A 285 5.79 -19.99 -0.69
C SER A 285 5.26 -18.59 -0.32
N ASP A 286 4.88 -17.78 -1.30
CA ASP A 286 4.40 -16.41 -1.07
C ASP A 286 2.92 -16.36 -0.72
N ARG A 287 2.55 -15.30 0.00
CA ARG A 287 1.17 -14.89 0.22
C ARG A 287 0.96 -13.54 -0.46
N VAL A 288 0.11 -13.54 -1.48
CA VAL A 288 -0.17 -12.38 -2.35
C VAL A 288 -1.47 -11.71 -1.88
N TYR A 289 -1.45 -10.38 -1.72
CA TYR A 289 -2.69 -9.62 -1.53
C TYR A 289 -3.45 -9.49 -2.86
N GLN A 290 -4.73 -9.84 -2.85
CA GLN A 290 -5.67 -9.57 -3.94
C GLN A 290 -6.55 -8.39 -3.54
N GLY A 291 -6.21 -7.20 -4.03
CA GLY A 291 -6.88 -5.93 -3.72
C GLY A 291 -7.47 -5.23 -4.94
N PHE A 292 -6.89 -5.40 -6.13
CA PHE A 292 -7.41 -4.76 -7.34
C PHE A 292 -8.83 -5.22 -7.70
N SER A 293 -9.54 -4.39 -8.46
CA SER A 293 -10.78 -4.78 -9.11
C SER A 293 -10.48 -5.82 -10.19
N VAL A 294 -11.32 -6.84 -10.34
CA VAL A 294 -11.20 -7.81 -11.44
C VAL A 294 -11.49 -7.18 -12.82
N ALA A 295 -12.12 -6.01 -12.85
CA ALA A 295 -12.31 -5.20 -14.06
C ALA A 295 -11.07 -4.35 -14.40
N PHE A 296 -10.02 -4.38 -13.58
CA PHE A 296 -8.74 -3.73 -13.82
C PHE A 296 -7.66 -4.78 -14.11
N ASP A 297 -6.89 -4.58 -15.17
CA ASP A 297 -5.93 -5.55 -15.70
C ASP A 297 -4.77 -5.87 -14.76
N MET A 298 -4.38 -4.94 -13.87
CA MET A 298 -3.41 -5.25 -12.80
C MET A 298 -3.86 -6.35 -11.84
N SER A 299 -5.15 -6.72 -11.76
CA SER A 299 -5.56 -7.89 -10.96
C SER A 299 -4.98 -9.21 -11.48
N PHE A 300 -4.49 -9.26 -12.71
CA PHE A 300 -3.83 -10.44 -13.26
C PHE A 300 -2.42 -10.65 -12.68
N GLU A 301 -1.71 -9.57 -12.32
CA GLU A 301 -0.43 -9.65 -11.60
C GLU A 301 -0.64 -10.33 -10.23
N GLU A 302 -1.75 -10.00 -9.55
CA GLU A 302 -2.14 -10.66 -8.30
C GLU A 302 -2.56 -12.12 -8.56
N ILE A 303 -3.66 -12.31 -9.30
CA ILE A 303 -4.41 -13.58 -9.34
C ILE A 303 -3.67 -14.64 -10.16
N TRP A 304 -3.27 -14.30 -11.39
CA TRP A 304 -2.80 -15.29 -12.35
C TRP A 304 -1.32 -15.60 -12.22
N ILE A 305 -0.49 -14.69 -11.68
CA ILE A 305 0.87 -15.06 -11.27
C ILE A 305 0.83 -15.99 -10.06
N ALA A 306 -0.06 -15.75 -9.08
CA ALA A 306 -0.24 -16.67 -7.97
C ALA A 306 -0.64 -18.09 -8.47
N TYR A 307 -1.60 -18.19 -9.38
CA TYR A 307 -1.97 -19.47 -10.01
C TYR A 307 -0.84 -20.11 -10.82
N LEU A 308 -0.05 -19.34 -11.58
CA LEU A 308 1.11 -19.82 -12.34
C LEU A 308 2.14 -20.52 -11.44
N VAL A 309 2.43 -19.94 -10.26
CA VAL A 309 3.48 -20.43 -9.35
C VAL A 309 2.96 -21.36 -8.25
N GLY A 310 1.65 -21.34 -7.96
CA GLY A 310 1.03 -22.07 -6.86
C GLY A 310 1.11 -21.36 -5.51
N ALA A 311 1.07 -20.02 -5.49
CA ALA A 311 1.08 -19.20 -4.26
C ALA A 311 -0.33 -19.09 -3.64
N THR A 312 -0.41 -18.64 -2.38
CA THR A 312 -1.69 -18.35 -1.72
C THR A 312 -2.13 -16.90 -1.99
N LEU A 313 -3.36 -16.71 -2.45
CA LEU A 313 -4.03 -15.41 -2.52
C LEU A 313 -4.85 -15.15 -1.26
N TRP A 314 -4.61 -14.01 -0.62
CA TRP A 314 -5.52 -13.47 0.40
C TRP A 314 -6.36 -12.37 -0.22
N ILE A 315 -7.67 -12.59 -0.30
CA ILE A 315 -8.64 -11.68 -0.90
C ILE A 315 -9.01 -10.63 0.14
N GLY A 316 -8.69 -9.36 -0.14
CA GLY A 316 -9.01 -8.24 0.74
C GLY A 316 -10.50 -7.92 0.77
N PRO A 317 -11.15 -7.80 1.95
CA PRO A 317 -12.49 -7.24 2.06
C PRO A 317 -12.52 -5.80 1.53
N LYS A 318 -13.48 -5.51 0.64
CA LYS A 318 -13.57 -4.24 -0.11
C LYS A 318 -13.66 -3.01 0.79
N GLU A 319 -14.26 -3.18 1.96
CA GLU A 319 -14.44 -2.19 3.03
C GLU A 319 -13.10 -1.77 3.64
N THR A 320 -12.12 -2.69 3.63
CA THR A 320 -10.77 -2.49 4.20
C THR A 320 -9.74 -2.07 3.15
N SER A 321 -9.98 -2.34 1.86
CA SER A 321 -9.01 -2.10 0.77
C SER A 321 -8.52 -0.66 0.60
N GLY A 322 -9.16 0.31 1.25
CA GLY A 322 -8.72 1.71 1.29
C GLY A 322 -8.51 2.29 2.70
N ASP A 323 -8.70 1.50 3.78
CA ASP A 323 -8.50 2.00 5.15
C ASP A 323 -6.98 2.08 5.45
N PRO A 324 -6.44 3.29 5.73
CA PRO A 324 -5.01 3.51 5.95
C PRO A 324 -4.44 2.74 7.14
N GLU A 325 -5.28 2.38 8.10
CA GLU A 325 -4.89 1.74 9.36
C GLU A 325 -5.22 0.25 9.37
N THR A 326 -6.42 -0.12 8.92
CA THR A 326 -6.87 -1.51 8.98
C THR A 326 -6.15 -2.39 7.95
N LEU A 327 -5.90 -1.89 6.74
CA LEU A 327 -5.24 -2.69 5.70
C LEU A 327 -3.81 -3.13 6.09
N PRO A 328 -2.86 -2.25 6.47
CA PRO A 328 -1.51 -2.69 6.82
C PRO A 328 -1.47 -3.67 8.01
N ARG A 329 -2.37 -3.51 9.00
CA ARG A 329 -2.52 -4.49 10.10
C ARG A 329 -2.94 -5.86 9.58
N LEU A 330 -3.98 -5.92 8.73
CA LEU A 330 -4.43 -7.18 8.11
C LEU A 330 -3.34 -7.80 7.23
N LEU A 331 -2.56 -7.01 6.48
CA LEU A 331 -1.44 -7.52 5.69
C LEU A 331 -0.35 -8.16 6.59
N ASN A 332 -0.09 -7.58 7.76
CA ASN A 332 0.83 -8.14 8.77
C ASN A 332 0.27 -9.43 9.39
N GLU A 333 -0.99 -9.44 9.86
CA GLU A 333 -1.66 -10.60 10.46
C GLU A 333 -1.74 -11.78 9.50
N GLN A 334 -2.09 -11.50 8.24
CA GLN A 334 -2.17 -12.47 7.15
C GLN A 334 -0.80 -12.80 6.54
N ARG A 335 0.30 -12.27 7.11
CA ARG A 335 1.69 -12.56 6.71
C ARG A 335 1.91 -12.42 5.20
N ILE A 336 1.34 -11.37 4.61
CA ILE A 336 1.47 -11.08 3.18
C ILE A 336 2.93 -10.77 2.87
N SER A 337 3.47 -11.43 1.85
CA SER A 337 4.86 -11.26 1.40
C SER A 337 4.96 -10.45 0.10
N VAL A 338 3.87 -10.41 -0.67
CA VAL A 338 3.78 -9.73 -1.98
C VAL A 338 2.57 -8.80 -2.00
N LEU A 339 2.82 -7.51 -2.27
CA LEU A 339 1.80 -6.47 -2.42
C LEU A 339 1.88 -5.86 -3.83
N HIS A 340 0.80 -5.97 -4.60
CA HIS A 340 0.59 -5.15 -5.80
C HIS A 340 -0.29 -3.96 -5.38
N ALA A 341 0.07 -2.75 -5.79
CA ALA A 341 -0.67 -1.54 -5.40
C ALA A 341 -0.47 -0.39 -6.39
N VAL A 342 -1.42 0.55 -6.41
CA VAL A 342 -1.14 1.89 -6.95
C VAL A 342 -0.35 2.71 -5.92
N PRO A 343 0.60 3.58 -6.33
CA PRO A 343 1.33 4.49 -5.44
C PRO A 343 0.45 5.23 -4.43
N THR A 344 -0.73 5.71 -4.85
CA THR A 344 -1.68 6.41 -3.97
C THR A 344 -2.17 5.54 -2.80
N LEU A 345 -2.35 4.23 -3.00
CA LEU A 345 -2.80 3.32 -1.93
C LEU A 345 -1.68 3.12 -0.89
N LEU A 346 -0.45 2.84 -1.35
CA LEU A 346 0.69 2.61 -0.45
C LEU A 346 1.08 3.87 0.33
N ALA A 347 0.84 5.06 -0.23
CA ALA A 347 1.07 6.33 0.45
C ALA A 347 0.19 6.50 1.72
N LEU A 348 -1.01 5.91 1.74
CA LEU A 348 -1.98 6.04 2.83
C LEU A 348 -1.64 5.24 4.09
N PHE A 349 -0.92 4.13 3.95
CA PHE A 349 -0.71 3.19 5.06
C PHE A 349 -0.12 3.92 6.27
N SER A 350 -0.73 3.75 7.45
CA SER A 350 -0.33 4.42 8.69
C SER A 350 0.96 3.86 9.28
N GLU A 351 1.23 2.57 9.05
CA GLU A 351 2.33 1.79 9.58
C GLU A 351 3.07 1.03 8.46
N ASP A 352 4.22 0.43 8.79
CA ASP A 352 4.95 -0.45 7.88
C ASP A 352 4.37 -1.88 7.93
N VAL A 353 4.65 -2.67 6.89
CA VAL A 353 4.26 -4.09 6.81
C VAL A 353 5.53 -4.96 6.69
N PRO A 354 6.25 -5.26 7.79
CA PRO A 354 7.58 -5.88 7.73
C PRO A 354 7.62 -7.26 7.04
N GLY A 355 6.49 -7.95 6.92
CA GLY A 355 6.37 -9.22 6.19
C GLY A 355 6.55 -9.09 4.67
N LEU A 356 6.34 -7.90 4.09
CA LEU A 356 6.48 -7.67 2.65
C LEU A 356 7.94 -7.77 2.20
N ARG A 357 8.23 -8.78 1.37
CA ARG A 357 9.49 -8.91 0.62
C ARG A 357 9.45 -8.24 -0.75
N LEU A 358 8.26 -8.03 -1.30
CA LEU A 358 8.04 -7.45 -2.63
C LEU A 358 6.86 -6.49 -2.60
N ILE A 359 7.06 -5.31 -3.17
CA ILE A 359 6.00 -4.36 -3.53
C ILE A 359 6.11 -4.11 -5.04
N ASN A 360 5.05 -4.39 -5.79
CA ASN A 360 4.91 -3.95 -7.17
C ASN A 360 4.01 -2.70 -7.19
N LEU A 361 4.52 -1.60 -7.72
CA LEU A 361 3.75 -0.37 -7.92
C LEU A 361 3.48 -0.19 -9.41
N GLY A 362 2.23 0.10 -9.76
CA GLY A 362 1.86 0.36 -11.15
C GLY A 362 0.64 1.25 -11.24
N GLY A 363 0.10 1.41 -12.45
CA GLY A 363 -1.11 2.20 -12.70
C GLY A 363 -0.90 3.72 -12.63
N GLU A 364 -0.06 4.26 -11.75
CA GLU A 364 0.17 5.71 -11.54
C GLU A 364 1.66 6.06 -11.49
N MET A 365 2.00 7.36 -11.50
CA MET A 365 3.38 7.80 -11.33
C MET A 365 3.83 7.63 -9.86
N CYS A 366 4.88 6.84 -9.62
CA CYS A 366 5.41 6.61 -8.27
C CYS A 366 6.27 7.80 -7.78
N PRO A 367 5.98 8.42 -6.62
CA PRO A 367 6.83 9.46 -6.04
C PRO A 367 8.12 8.89 -5.42
N GLU A 368 9.25 9.60 -5.55
CA GLU A 368 10.53 9.23 -4.91
C GLU A 368 10.41 9.09 -3.38
N SER A 369 9.63 9.97 -2.73
CA SER A 369 9.39 9.93 -1.28
C SER A 369 8.70 8.63 -0.82
N LEU A 370 7.93 7.98 -1.69
CA LEU A 370 7.31 6.69 -1.42
C LEU A 370 8.37 5.57 -1.44
N VAL A 371 9.31 5.64 -2.39
CA VAL A 371 10.47 4.73 -2.46
C VAL A 371 11.35 4.88 -1.21
N ASP A 372 11.66 6.11 -0.82
CA ASP A 372 12.46 6.41 0.37
C ASP A 372 11.79 5.96 1.67
N ARG A 373 10.45 5.98 1.74
CA ARG A 373 9.70 5.42 2.86
C ARG A 373 9.78 3.89 2.89
N TRP A 374 9.47 3.23 1.78
CA TRP A 374 9.16 1.79 1.78
C TRP A 374 10.34 0.87 1.45
N ALA A 375 11.36 1.33 0.72
CA ALA A 375 12.47 0.47 0.28
C ALA A 375 13.38 0.11 1.46
N THR A 376 13.66 -1.18 1.65
CA THR A 376 14.57 -1.71 2.67
C THR A 376 15.50 -2.76 2.05
N PRO A 377 16.64 -3.13 2.67
CA PRO A 377 17.53 -4.15 2.12
C PRO A 377 16.86 -5.51 1.86
N ASN A 378 15.82 -5.84 2.62
CA ASN A 378 15.09 -7.11 2.52
C ASN A 378 13.79 -7.01 1.70
N ARG A 379 13.40 -5.80 1.26
CA ARG A 379 12.16 -5.55 0.51
C ARG A 379 12.48 -4.97 -0.86
N GLN A 380 12.13 -5.70 -1.91
CA GLN A 380 12.22 -5.24 -3.28
C GLN A 380 11.00 -4.35 -3.59
N ILE A 381 11.24 -3.22 -4.26
CA ILE A 381 10.18 -2.37 -4.78
C ILE A 381 10.38 -2.24 -6.28
N PHE A 382 9.29 -2.40 -7.02
CA PHE A 382 9.24 -2.29 -8.45
C PHE A 382 8.24 -1.22 -8.88
N ASN A 383 8.50 -0.60 -10.03
CA ASN A 383 7.56 0.28 -10.73
C ASN A 383 7.27 -0.35 -12.09
N THR A 384 6.08 -0.92 -12.30
CA THR A 384 5.62 -1.44 -13.58
C THR A 384 4.88 -0.39 -14.38
N TYR A 385 4.98 -0.51 -15.70
CA TYR A 385 4.27 0.31 -16.64
C TYR A 385 3.78 -0.54 -17.79
N GLY A 386 2.48 -0.44 -18.06
CA GLY A 386 1.88 -0.81 -19.33
C GLY A 386 0.50 -0.16 -19.47
N PRO A 387 0.03 -0.01 -20.71
CA PRO A 387 -1.38 0.14 -21.04
C PRO A 387 -2.02 -1.25 -21.26
N THR A 388 -3.33 -1.36 -21.07
CA THR A 388 -4.10 -2.59 -21.28
C THR A 388 -3.86 -3.23 -22.65
N GLU A 389 -3.66 -2.42 -23.68
CA GLU A 389 -3.35 -2.83 -25.05
C GLU A 389 -1.99 -3.53 -25.22
N ALA A 390 -1.13 -3.55 -24.20
CA ALA A 390 0.13 -4.29 -24.15
C ALA A 390 0.12 -5.46 -23.15
N THR A 391 -1.07 -5.86 -22.69
CA THR A 391 -1.32 -6.86 -21.64
C THR A 391 -0.68 -6.47 -20.31
N VAL A 392 -1.43 -5.70 -19.52
CA VAL A 392 -1.10 -5.30 -18.14
C VAL A 392 0.15 -4.39 -18.05
N SER A 393 1.34 -4.97 -18.12
CA SER A 393 2.64 -4.31 -17.94
C SER A 393 3.60 -4.71 -19.07
N ALA A 394 4.37 -3.76 -19.59
CA ALA A 394 5.32 -3.94 -20.70
C ALA A 394 6.77 -3.58 -20.30
N SER A 395 6.96 -2.81 -19.23
CA SER A 395 8.27 -2.47 -18.67
C SER A 395 8.24 -2.39 -17.15
N LEU A 396 9.43 -2.50 -16.55
CA LEU A 396 9.60 -2.53 -15.11
C LEU A 396 10.94 -1.89 -14.69
N ALA A 397 10.89 -1.06 -13.65
CA ALA A 397 12.07 -0.55 -12.93
C ALA A 397 12.16 -1.15 -11.53
N ARG A 398 13.35 -1.60 -11.10
CA ARG A 398 13.61 -1.87 -9.68
C ARG A 398 13.98 -0.57 -8.98
N LEU A 399 13.15 -0.12 -8.05
CA LEU A 399 13.34 1.13 -7.34
C LEU A 399 14.35 1.00 -6.21
N SER A 400 15.01 2.10 -5.84
CA SER A 400 15.98 2.18 -4.75
C SER A 400 16.10 3.62 -4.25
N ARG A 401 16.39 3.79 -2.96
CA ARG A 401 16.49 5.10 -2.31
C ARG A 401 17.51 6.00 -3.01
N GLY A 402 17.20 7.29 -3.15
CA GLY A 402 18.09 8.27 -3.79
C GLY A 402 18.41 8.01 -5.27
N ARG A 403 17.59 7.21 -5.98
CA ARG A 403 17.63 7.06 -7.44
C ARG A 403 16.34 7.63 -8.05
N PRO A 404 16.41 8.32 -9.20
CA PRO A 404 15.21 8.78 -9.90
C PRO A 404 14.26 7.63 -10.21
N VAL A 405 12.96 7.87 -10.08
CA VAL A 405 11.93 6.92 -10.53
C VAL A 405 11.83 6.96 -12.05
N SER A 406 11.92 5.79 -12.67
CA SER A 406 11.68 5.56 -14.10
C SER A 406 10.61 4.48 -14.29
N ILE A 407 10.14 4.28 -15.53
CA ILE A 407 9.36 3.09 -15.90
C ILE A 407 10.26 1.93 -16.40
N GLY A 408 11.58 2.11 -16.29
CA GLY A 408 12.59 1.07 -16.38
C GLY A 408 12.88 0.58 -17.80
N THR A 409 13.11 -0.72 -17.91
CA THR A 409 13.44 -1.42 -19.16
C THR A 409 12.30 -2.35 -19.57
N PRO A 410 12.18 -2.75 -20.85
CA PRO A 410 11.13 -3.66 -21.29
C PRO A 410 11.21 -5.02 -20.57
N LEU A 411 10.06 -5.65 -20.35
CA LEU A 411 9.97 -7.03 -19.88
C LEU A 411 10.56 -8.01 -20.92
N PRO A 412 10.93 -9.26 -20.51
CA PRO A 412 11.41 -10.27 -21.45
C PRO A 412 10.53 -10.45 -22.71
N ASN A 413 11.18 -10.44 -23.87
CA ASN A 413 10.59 -10.42 -25.22
C ASN A 413 9.73 -9.18 -25.61
N TYR A 414 9.60 -8.16 -24.75
CA TYR A 414 9.04 -6.86 -25.15
C TYR A 414 10.14 -5.94 -25.70
N GLY A 415 9.74 -4.91 -26.42
CA GLY A 415 10.57 -3.77 -26.76
C GLY A 415 9.83 -2.45 -26.59
N LEU A 416 10.59 -1.37 -26.36
CA LEU A 416 10.11 0.00 -26.28
C LEU A 416 10.88 0.88 -27.27
N LEU A 417 10.20 1.87 -27.82
CA LEU A 417 10.77 2.85 -28.72
C LEU A 417 10.03 4.18 -28.59
N VAL A 418 10.70 5.28 -28.93
CA VAL A 418 10.11 6.63 -28.90
C VAL A 418 10.05 7.19 -30.31
N ILE A 419 8.87 7.61 -30.76
CA ILE A 419 8.66 8.15 -32.11
C ILE A 419 8.33 9.64 -32.08
N ALA A 420 8.59 10.34 -33.17
CA ALA A 420 8.20 11.73 -33.36
C ALA A 420 6.67 11.86 -33.26
N ASN A 421 6.20 12.78 -32.41
CA ASN A 421 4.77 13.09 -32.28
C ASN A 421 4.30 13.98 -33.44
N ASP A 422 4.20 13.39 -34.62
CA ASP A 422 3.77 14.07 -35.85
C ASP A 422 2.22 14.05 -35.94
N PRO A 423 1.53 15.20 -35.94
CA PRO A 423 0.06 15.27 -35.81
C PRO A 423 -0.73 14.79 -37.04
N ALA A 424 -0.08 14.21 -38.05
CA ALA A 424 -0.68 13.80 -39.31
C ALA A 424 -1.39 12.43 -39.21
N VAL A 425 -2.55 12.41 -38.55
CA VAL A 425 -3.54 11.31 -38.62
C VAL A 425 -3.86 11.05 -40.10
N GLY A 426 -3.61 9.82 -40.58
CA GLY A 426 -3.81 9.45 -41.98
C GLY A 426 -2.61 9.71 -42.91
N SER A 427 -1.45 10.12 -42.39
CA SER A 427 -0.21 10.16 -43.16
C SER A 427 0.24 8.75 -43.55
N THR A 428 0.66 8.57 -44.81
CA THR A 428 1.30 7.34 -45.30
C THR A 428 2.80 7.29 -45.03
N LEU A 429 3.38 8.29 -44.36
CA LEU A 429 4.78 8.23 -43.91
C LEU A 429 4.92 7.23 -42.77
N ALA A 430 5.98 6.41 -42.84
CA ALA A 430 6.38 5.58 -41.72
C ALA A 430 6.70 6.44 -40.48
N PRO A 431 6.40 5.97 -39.26
CA PRO A 431 6.75 6.69 -38.05
C PRO A 431 8.25 6.95 -37.98
N SER A 432 8.65 8.15 -37.52
CA SER A 432 10.07 8.48 -37.34
C SER A 432 10.52 8.12 -35.94
N LEU A 433 11.45 7.17 -35.82
CA LEU A 433 12.15 6.86 -34.57
C LEU A 433 12.97 8.08 -34.12
N LEU A 434 12.91 8.42 -32.83
CA LEU A 434 13.73 9.47 -32.23
C LEU A 434 15.00 8.88 -31.57
N PRO A 435 16.13 9.60 -31.58
CA PRO A 435 17.31 9.24 -30.81
C PRO A 435 17.07 9.21 -29.30
N ARG A 436 17.96 8.52 -28.56
CA ARG A 436 18.02 8.62 -27.09
C ARG A 436 18.16 10.08 -26.62
N GLY A 437 17.56 10.36 -25.47
CA GLY A 437 17.46 11.69 -24.86
C GLY A 437 16.33 12.57 -25.42
N GLU A 438 15.88 12.34 -26.65
CA GLU A 438 14.78 13.10 -27.24
C GLU A 438 13.40 12.67 -26.70
N VAL A 439 12.46 13.61 -26.69
CA VAL A 439 11.10 13.41 -26.16
C VAL A 439 10.11 13.21 -27.31
N GLY A 440 9.36 12.11 -27.27
CA GLY A 440 8.36 11.77 -28.25
C GLY A 440 7.27 10.87 -27.67
N GLU A 441 6.47 10.25 -28.54
CA GLU A 441 5.46 9.27 -28.13
C GLU A 441 6.10 7.90 -27.88
N LEU A 442 5.84 7.32 -26.71
CA LEU A 442 6.24 5.96 -26.39
C LEU A 442 5.42 4.95 -27.18
N CYS A 443 6.08 4.00 -27.81
CA CYS A 443 5.45 2.85 -28.45
C CYS A 443 5.99 1.55 -27.84
N ILE A 444 5.15 0.51 -27.90
CA ILE A 444 5.43 -0.82 -27.35
C ILE A 444 5.40 -1.84 -28.49
N ILE A 445 6.34 -2.78 -28.50
CA ILE A 445 6.37 -3.94 -29.39
C ILE A 445 6.51 -5.23 -28.57
N GLY A 446 6.04 -6.35 -29.12
CA GLY A 446 6.23 -7.66 -28.52
C GLY A 446 4.97 -8.55 -28.54
N PRO A 447 5.11 -9.80 -28.08
CA PRO A 447 4.04 -10.82 -28.08
C PRO A 447 2.87 -10.49 -27.13
N GLY A 448 3.05 -9.56 -26.19
CA GLY A 448 2.00 -9.10 -25.28
C GLY A 448 1.05 -8.06 -25.86
N LEU A 449 1.26 -7.57 -27.10
CA LEU A 449 0.30 -6.65 -27.73
C LEU A 449 -1.06 -7.32 -27.95
N ALA A 450 -2.13 -6.60 -27.59
CA ALA A 450 -3.51 -7.00 -27.83
C ALA A 450 -3.80 -7.24 -29.32
N GLU A 451 -4.83 -8.03 -29.63
CA GLU A 451 -5.29 -8.19 -31.01
C GLU A 451 -5.81 -6.85 -31.56
N GLY A 452 -6.59 -6.13 -30.75
CA GLY A 452 -7.07 -4.79 -31.05
C GLY A 452 -8.24 -4.38 -30.14
N TYR A 453 -9.01 -3.40 -30.60
CA TYR A 453 -10.26 -2.98 -29.97
C TYR A 453 -11.44 -3.75 -30.57
N LEU A 454 -12.25 -4.35 -29.70
CA LEU A 454 -13.40 -5.18 -30.07
C LEU A 454 -14.40 -4.36 -30.90
N GLY A 455 -14.81 -4.89 -32.06
CA GLY A 455 -15.73 -4.21 -32.98
C GLY A 455 -15.21 -2.91 -33.63
N ARG A 456 -13.95 -2.50 -33.37
CA ARG A 456 -13.41 -1.17 -33.72
C ARG A 456 -12.13 -1.26 -34.57
N PRO A 457 -12.24 -1.66 -35.85
CA PRO A 457 -11.10 -1.73 -36.76
C PRO A 457 -10.50 -0.35 -37.06
N ASP A 458 -11.31 0.71 -36.98
CA ASP A 458 -10.91 2.12 -37.09
C ASP A 458 -9.86 2.50 -36.04
N LEU A 459 -10.20 2.31 -34.76
CA LEU A 459 -9.28 2.60 -33.64
C LEU A 459 -8.10 1.62 -33.61
N THR A 460 -8.32 0.37 -34.04
CA THR A 460 -7.26 -0.64 -34.09
C THR A 460 -6.20 -0.25 -35.10
N GLN A 461 -6.58 0.17 -36.31
CA GLN A 461 -5.63 0.63 -37.33
C GLN A 461 -4.96 1.97 -36.96
N GLU A 462 -5.59 2.82 -36.15
CA GLU A 462 -4.97 4.06 -35.66
C GLU A 462 -3.85 3.79 -34.64
N LYS A 463 -4.06 2.82 -33.73
CA LYS A 463 -3.15 2.58 -32.59
C LYS A 463 -2.18 1.42 -32.78
N PHE A 464 -2.53 0.37 -33.51
CA PHE A 464 -1.71 -0.81 -33.75
C PHE A 464 -1.16 -0.77 -35.18
N LEU A 465 0.00 -0.14 -35.34
CA LEU A 465 0.64 0.07 -36.65
C LEU A 465 1.56 -1.11 -37.01
N PRO A 466 1.79 -1.39 -38.31
CA PRO A 466 2.91 -2.21 -38.74
C PRO A 466 4.23 -1.62 -38.23
N ASN A 467 5.14 -2.45 -37.72
CA ASN A 467 6.44 -2.02 -37.23
C ASN A 467 7.48 -2.02 -38.38
N PRO A 468 7.99 -0.85 -38.84
CA PRO A 468 9.00 -0.79 -39.90
C PRO A 468 10.37 -1.37 -39.48
N TRP A 469 10.60 -1.53 -38.18
CA TRP A 469 11.84 -2.02 -37.58
C TRP A 469 11.73 -3.46 -37.07
N SER A 470 10.67 -4.18 -37.48
CA SER A 470 10.42 -5.57 -37.12
C SER A 470 11.55 -6.49 -37.56
N THR A 471 11.95 -7.39 -36.66
CA THR A 471 12.96 -8.43 -36.87
C THR A 471 12.36 -9.84 -36.91
N GLY A 472 11.08 -10.00 -36.57
CA GLY A 472 10.38 -11.29 -36.63
C GLY A 472 8.85 -11.17 -36.49
N TYR A 473 8.17 -12.30 -36.31
CA TYR A 473 6.71 -12.31 -36.22
C TYR A 473 6.18 -11.60 -34.96
N HIS A 474 6.87 -11.75 -33.82
CA HIS A 474 6.41 -11.22 -32.52
C HIS A 474 6.63 -9.72 -32.32
N ASP A 475 7.36 -9.04 -33.21
CA ASP A 475 7.53 -7.58 -33.20
C ASP A 475 6.93 -6.90 -34.46
N ALA A 476 6.14 -7.62 -35.26
CA ALA A 476 5.58 -7.15 -36.54
C ALA A 476 4.59 -5.98 -36.43
N ARG A 477 4.03 -5.73 -35.23
CA ARG A 477 3.18 -4.59 -34.90
C ARG A 477 3.77 -3.79 -33.75
N LEU A 478 3.55 -2.47 -33.76
CA LEU A 478 3.77 -1.58 -32.62
C LEU A 478 2.45 -0.98 -32.15
N TYR A 479 2.32 -0.77 -30.85
CA TYR A 479 1.21 -0.06 -30.24
C TYR A 479 1.63 1.35 -29.82
N ARG A 480 0.88 2.36 -30.29
CA ARG A 480 1.05 3.78 -29.93
C ARG A 480 0.33 4.09 -28.62
N THR A 481 1.07 4.44 -27.58
CA THR A 481 0.51 4.58 -26.23
C THR A 481 -0.23 5.90 -25.98
N GLY A 482 0.15 6.97 -26.69
CA GLY A 482 -0.19 8.35 -26.35
C GLY A 482 0.56 8.92 -25.13
N ASP A 483 1.45 8.17 -24.48
CA ASP A 483 2.33 8.66 -23.42
C ASP A 483 3.56 9.35 -24.03
N LEU A 484 3.96 10.48 -23.44
CA LEU A 484 5.22 11.15 -23.77
C LEU A 484 6.35 10.52 -22.95
N ALA A 485 7.44 10.13 -23.60
CA ALA A 485 8.61 9.57 -22.93
C ALA A 485 9.92 9.99 -23.61
N ARG A 486 11.02 9.70 -22.92
CA ARG A 486 12.37 9.61 -23.49
C ARG A 486 13.08 8.37 -22.97
N ILE A 487 14.01 7.85 -23.75
CA ILE A 487 14.94 6.79 -23.34
C ILE A 487 16.27 7.48 -23.02
N ASP A 488 16.84 7.27 -21.83
CA ASP A 488 18.17 7.82 -21.50
C ASP A 488 19.33 6.97 -22.04
N ASP A 489 20.57 7.44 -21.85
CA ASP A 489 21.76 6.78 -22.38
C ASP A 489 21.94 5.37 -21.80
N GLU A 490 21.54 5.16 -20.53
CA GLU A 490 21.47 3.88 -19.83
C GLU A 490 20.29 2.98 -20.28
N GLY A 491 19.43 3.45 -21.17
CA GLY A 491 18.29 2.69 -21.70
C GLY A 491 17.09 2.61 -20.73
N GLN A 492 17.04 3.43 -19.68
CA GLN A 492 15.86 3.56 -18.84
C GLN A 492 14.85 4.48 -19.53
N VAL A 493 13.57 4.09 -19.50
CA VAL A 493 12.50 4.90 -20.06
C VAL A 493 11.91 5.79 -18.97
N GLN A 494 11.86 7.09 -19.25
CA GLN A 494 11.32 8.12 -18.37
C GLN A 494 9.99 8.58 -18.96
N CYS A 495 8.88 8.24 -18.29
CA CYS A 495 7.55 8.71 -18.66
C CYS A 495 7.36 10.16 -18.18
N LEU A 496 6.88 11.03 -19.07
CA LEU A 496 6.77 12.48 -18.88
C LEU A 496 5.31 12.97 -18.87
N GLY A 497 4.33 12.06 -18.96
CA GLY A 497 2.90 12.35 -18.97
C GLY A 497 2.22 11.94 -20.29
N ARG A 498 1.07 12.56 -20.59
CA ARG A 498 0.27 12.30 -21.80
C ARG A 498 0.51 13.32 -22.89
N ALA A 499 0.36 12.89 -24.15
CA ALA A 499 0.21 13.78 -25.31
C ALA A 499 -1.25 14.23 -25.52
N ASP A 500 -2.22 13.52 -24.95
CA ASP A 500 -3.67 13.76 -25.06
C ASP A 500 -4.32 14.13 -23.70
N ASP A 501 -5.65 14.28 -23.70
CA ASP A 501 -6.45 14.68 -22.53
C ASP A 501 -6.79 13.50 -21.59
N GLN A 502 -6.21 12.32 -21.79
CA GLN A 502 -6.50 11.16 -20.95
C GLN A 502 -5.89 11.31 -19.55
N VAL A 503 -6.57 10.78 -18.52
CA VAL A 503 -6.07 10.81 -17.14
C VAL A 503 -6.14 9.44 -16.48
N LYS A 504 -5.38 9.31 -15.39
CA LYS A 504 -5.39 8.13 -14.51
C LYS A 504 -5.92 8.56 -13.14
N ILE A 505 -6.91 7.84 -12.62
CA ILE A 505 -7.58 8.16 -11.36
C ILE A 505 -7.63 6.87 -10.53
N ARG A 506 -6.81 6.77 -9.49
CA ARG A 506 -6.72 5.57 -8.62
C ARG A 506 -6.37 4.32 -9.44
N GLY A 507 -5.42 4.48 -10.37
CA GLY A 507 -5.05 3.48 -11.38
C GLY A 507 -5.99 3.37 -12.60
N PHE A 508 -7.28 3.73 -12.48
CA PHE A 508 -8.23 3.61 -13.59
C PHE A 508 -7.96 4.61 -14.71
N ARG A 509 -8.00 4.13 -15.96
CA ARG A 509 -7.81 4.92 -17.18
C ARG A 509 -9.12 5.61 -17.59
N VAL A 510 -9.13 6.94 -17.59
CA VAL A 510 -10.32 7.80 -17.79
C VAL A 510 -10.11 8.77 -18.97
N GLU A 511 -10.89 8.58 -20.03
CA GLU A 511 -11.05 9.54 -21.13
C GLU A 511 -12.00 10.65 -20.68
N LEU A 512 -11.48 11.88 -20.51
CA LEU A 512 -12.32 13.03 -20.09
C LEU A 512 -13.43 13.33 -21.11
N GLY A 513 -13.20 13.00 -22.38
CA GLY A 513 -14.18 13.11 -23.46
C GLY A 513 -15.44 12.27 -23.29
N GLU A 514 -15.41 11.15 -22.54
CA GLU A 514 -16.62 10.35 -22.26
C GLU A 514 -17.57 11.12 -21.33
N ILE A 515 -17.00 11.76 -20.31
CA ILE A 515 -17.72 12.57 -19.33
C ILE A 515 -18.22 13.87 -19.98
N GLU A 516 -17.38 14.53 -20.78
CA GLU A 516 -17.76 15.71 -21.58
C GLU A 516 -18.93 15.37 -22.53
N SER A 517 -18.88 14.24 -23.23
CA SER A 517 -19.92 13.83 -24.19
C SER A 517 -21.27 13.55 -23.52
N LEU A 518 -21.27 12.93 -22.32
CA LEU A 518 -22.51 12.67 -21.58
C LEU A 518 -23.09 13.93 -20.96
N LEU A 519 -22.25 14.87 -20.50
CA LEU A 519 -22.68 16.18 -19.99
C LEU A 519 -23.26 17.06 -21.11
N ALA A 520 -22.64 17.07 -22.29
CA ALA A 520 -23.13 17.82 -23.45
C ALA A 520 -24.50 17.35 -23.99
N GLN A 521 -24.95 16.14 -23.61
CA GLN A 521 -26.28 15.62 -23.93
C GLN A 521 -27.37 16.05 -22.92
N GLN A 522 -27.00 16.70 -21.82
CA GLN A 522 -27.96 17.09 -20.78
C GLN A 522 -28.64 18.43 -21.11
N PRO A 523 -29.97 18.55 -20.97
CA PRO A 523 -30.67 19.82 -21.11
C PRO A 523 -30.09 20.87 -20.17
N GLY A 524 -29.78 22.06 -20.68
CA GLY A 524 -29.18 23.14 -19.90
C GLY A 524 -27.65 23.27 -20.03
N VAL A 525 -26.96 22.32 -20.67
CA VAL A 525 -25.50 22.33 -20.85
C VAL A 525 -25.14 22.78 -22.27
N GLY A 526 -24.59 23.99 -22.43
CA GLY A 526 -24.21 24.54 -23.74
C GLY A 526 -22.76 24.25 -24.16
N THR A 527 -21.78 24.40 -23.26
CA THR A 527 -20.39 24.01 -23.53
C THR A 527 -19.77 23.44 -22.26
N VAL A 528 -19.11 22.29 -22.37
CA VAL A 528 -18.48 21.57 -21.26
C VAL A 528 -16.98 21.35 -21.52
N ALA A 529 -16.20 21.36 -20.45
CA ALA A 529 -14.85 20.81 -20.41
C ALA A 529 -14.63 20.14 -19.05
N VAL A 530 -14.05 18.94 -19.03
CA VAL A 530 -13.71 18.23 -17.78
C VAL A 530 -12.19 18.23 -17.62
N LEU A 531 -11.70 18.40 -16.39
CA LEU A 531 -10.28 18.37 -16.04
C LEU A 531 -10.05 17.61 -14.74
N LEU A 532 -8.93 16.88 -14.66
CA LEU A 532 -8.38 16.41 -13.39
C LEU A 532 -7.52 17.54 -12.77
N ARG A 533 -7.81 17.91 -11.52
CA ARG A 533 -7.07 18.91 -10.76
C ARG A 533 -6.65 18.37 -9.41
N ASN A 534 -5.43 18.70 -8.98
CA ASN A 534 -4.96 18.42 -7.63
C ASN A 534 -5.32 19.59 -6.72
N GLU A 535 -6.32 19.41 -5.87
CA GLU A 535 -6.73 20.41 -4.87
C GLU A 535 -6.37 19.88 -3.47
N ALA A 536 -5.56 20.63 -2.72
CA ALA A 536 -5.08 20.25 -1.37
C ALA A 536 -4.48 18.82 -1.27
N GLY A 537 -3.78 18.36 -2.31
CA GLY A 537 -3.15 17.04 -2.36
C GLY A 537 -4.07 15.92 -2.88
N VAL A 538 -5.23 16.25 -3.43
CA VAL A 538 -6.22 15.29 -3.95
C VAL A 538 -6.50 15.54 -5.42
N ASP A 539 -6.35 14.50 -6.24
CA ASP A 539 -6.81 14.52 -7.62
C ASP A 539 -8.34 14.35 -7.69
N GLN A 540 -9.03 15.38 -8.18
CA GLN A 540 -10.49 15.44 -8.33
C GLN A 540 -10.87 15.87 -9.74
N LEU A 541 -11.89 15.21 -10.30
CA LEU A 541 -12.51 15.62 -11.57
C LEU A 541 -13.38 16.86 -11.36
N ILE A 542 -13.12 17.90 -12.15
CA ILE A 542 -13.87 19.16 -12.17
C ILE A 542 -14.52 19.31 -13.56
N ALA A 543 -15.83 19.50 -13.59
CA ALA A 543 -16.57 19.79 -14.82
C ALA A 543 -16.87 21.29 -14.91
N TYR A 544 -16.29 21.96 -15.91
CA TYR A 544 -16.57 23.35 -16.25
C TYR A 544 -17.71 23.41 -17.24
N LEU A 545 -18.74 24.21 -16.95
CA LEU A 545 -20.00 24.26 -17.68
C LEU A 545 -20.37 25.70 -18.03
N VAL A 546 -20.69 25.96 -19.29
CA VAL A 546 -21.46 27.13 -19.73
C VAL A 546 -22.87 26.66 -20.01
N SER A 547 -23.86 27.27 -19.37
CA SER A 547 -25.27 26.97 -19.64
C SER A 547 -25.79 27.70 -20.87
N ASP A 548 -26.71 27.07 -21.58
CA ASP A 548 -27.46 27.65 -22.71
C ASP A 548 -28.78 28.32 -22.27
N THR A 549 -29.16 28.19 -20.99
CA THR A 549 -30.46 28.58 -20.43
C THR A 549 -30.31 29.13 -19.01
N SER A 550 -31.40 29.60 -18.38
CA SER A 550 -31.37 30.05 -16.99
C SER A 550 -31.28 28.84 -16.04
N THR A 551 -30.11 28.63 -15.42
CA THR A 551 -29.83 27.47 -14.55
C THR A 551 -30.71 27.44 -13.29
N PRO A 552 -31.50 26.37 -13.05
CA PRO A 552 -32.16 26.15 -11.76
C PRO A 552 -31.17 25.92 -10.61
N SER A 553 -31.59 26.14 -9.36
CA SER A 553 -30.74 25.90 -8.17
C SER A 553 -30.30 24.44 -8.01
N ALA A 554 -31.05 23.48 -8.55
CA ALA A 554 -30.73 22.05 -8.51
C ALA A 554 -29.99 21.52 -9.76
N PHE A 555 -29.50 22.40 -10.63
CA PHE A 555 -28.95 22.01 -11.93
C PHE A 555 -27.76 21.04 -11.83
N THR A 556 -26.76 21.35 -10.99
CA THR A 556 -25.54 20.54 -10.85
C THR A 556 -25.79 19.19 -10.16
N SER A 557 -26.74 19.12 -9.21
CA SER A 557 -27.10 17.87 -8.55
C SER A 557 -27.90 16.93 -9.48
N GLN A 558 -28.70 17.49 -10.40
CA GLN A 558 -29.33 16.71 -11.45
C GLN A 558 -28.30 16.13 -12.43
N LEU A 559 -27.32 16.93 -12.88
CA LEU A 559 -26.22 16.45 -13.73
C LEU A 559 -25.41 15.32 -13.06
N ARG A 560 -25.09 15.47 -11.76
CA ARG A 560 -24.42 14.42 -10.97
C ARG A 560 -25.21 13.11 -11.00
N LYS A 561 -26.54 13.16 -10.76
CA LYS A 561 -27.41 11.99 -10.76
C LYS A 561 -27.50 11.31 -12.13
N THR A 562 -27.59 12.06 -13.23
CA THR A 562 -27.57 11.45 -14.57
C THR A 562 -26.25 10.74 -14.85
N LEU A 563 -25.11 11.34 -14.48
CA LEU A 563 -23.81 10.69 -14.66
C LEU A 563 -23.66 9.41 -13.81
N GLN A 564 -24.14 9.41 -12.57
CA GLN A 564 -24.10 8.24 -11.68
C GLN A 564 -24.90 7.04 -12.21
N ALA A 565 -25.95 7.28 -13.01
CA ALA A 565 -26.71 6.20 -13.65
C ALA A 565 -25.98 5.55 -14.85
N GLN A 566 -24.96 6.23 -15.43
CA GLN A 566 -24.33 5.80 -16.68
C GLN A 566 -22.81 5.53 -16.56
N LEU A 567 -22.16 6.12 -15.55
CA LEU A 567 -20.72 6.06 -15.35
C LEU A 567 -20.37 5.37 -14.01
N PRO A 568 -19.25 4.62 -13.97
CA PRO A 568 -18.66 4.17 -12.72
C PRO A 568 -18.37 5.35 -11.75
N PRO A 569 -18.47 5.16 -10.42
CA PRO A 569 -18.33 6.25 -9.45
C PRO A 569 -17.02 7.06 -9.55
N TYR A 570 -15.93 6.47 -10.03
CA TYR A 570 -14.64 7.16 -10.19
C TYR A 570 -14.56 8.10 -11.40
N MET A 571 -15.53 8.04 -12.33
CA MET A 571 -15.62 8.93 -13.49
C MET A 571 -16.58 10.11 -13.27
N VAL A 572 -17.34 10.14 -12.19
CA VAL A 572 -18.28 11.23 -11.90
C VAL A 572 -17.51 12.44 -11.35
N PRO A 573 -17.64 13.65 -11.95
CA PRO A 573 -16.98 14.86 -11.45
C PRO A 573 -17.32 15.16 -10.00
N GLY A 574 -16.31 15.46 -9.19
CA GLY A 574 -16.49 15.85 -7.79
C GLY A 574 -17.07 17.27 -7.67
N HIS A 575 -16.69 18.18 -8.55
CA HIS A 575 -17.16 19.56 -8.59
C HIS A 575 -17.70 19.95 -9.97
N PHE A 576 -18.67 20.88 -9.98
CA PHE A 576 -19.27 21.45 -11.18
C PHE A 576 -19.15 22.98 -11.13
N GLU A 577 -18.29 23.54 -11.96
CA GLU A 577 -18.01 24.98 -12.02
C GLU A 577 -18.82 25.62 -13.17
N LEU A 578 -19.78 26.49 -12.83
CA LEU A 578 -20.51 27.28 -13.83
C LEU A 578 -19.66 28.49 -14.27
N LEU A 579 -19.61 28.72 -15.58
CA LEU A 579 -18.86 29.81 -16.22
C LEU A 579 -19.78 30.64 -17.12
N ASP A 580 -19.63 31.97 -17.10
CA ASP A 580 -20.31 32.88 -18.03
C ASP A 580 -19.92 32.61 -19.50
N SER A 581 -18.68 32.17 -19.72
CA SER A 581 -18.17 31.77 -21.03
C SER A 581 -16.98 30.83 -20.91
N MET A 582 -16.83 29.94 -21.89
CA MET A 582 -15.74 28.95 -21.92
C MET A 582 -14.48 29.62 -22.49
N PRO A 583 -13.33 29.59 -21.79
CA PRO A 583 -12.07 30.09 -22.30
C PRO A 583 -11.68 29.38 -23.60
N ARG A 584 -11.23 30.14 -24.61
CA ARG A 584 -10.81 29.59 -25.91
C ARG A 584 -9.47 30.18 -26.33
N LEU A 585 -8.65 29.34 -26.95
CA LEU A 585 -7.44 29.74 -27.65
C LEU A 585 -7.81 30.55 -28.92
N THR A 586 -6.83 31.25 -29.49
CA THR A 586 -6.97 31.93 -30.79
C THR A 586 -7.36 31.00 -31.95
N SER A 587 -7.17 29.68 -31.78
CA SER A 587 -7.62 28.63 -32.69
C SER A 587 -9.07 28.17 -32.49
N GLY A 588 -9.82 28.78 -31.57
CA GLY A 588 -11.21 28.43 -31.24
C GLY A 588 -11.39 27.20 -30.33
N LYS A 589 -10.34 26.39 -30.16
CA LYS A 589 -10.29 25.26 -29.19
C LYS A 589 -10.40 25.78 -27.75
N ILE A 590 -10.94 24.95 -26.84
CA ILE A 590 -11.04 25.29 -25.41
C ILE A 590 -9.63 25.46 -24.82
N ASP A 591 -9.41 26.53 -24.06
CA ASP A 591 -8.16 26.77 -23.34
C ASP A 591 -8.18 26.08 -21.97
N ARG A 592 -7.87 24.77 -21.99
CA ARG A 592 -7.72 23.95 -20.79
C ARG A 592 -6.60 24.42 -19.86
N LYS A 593 -5.59 25.18 -20.33
CA LYS A 593 -4.55 25.75 -19.45
C LYS A 593 -5.11 26.89 -18.61
N THR A 594 -5.87 27.78 -19.23
CA THR A 594 -6.58 28.86 -18.52
C THR A 594 -7.60 28.29 -17.51
N LEU A 595 -8.34 27.25 -17.87
CA LEU A 595 -9.23 26.55 -16.91
C LEU A 595 -8.47 25.94 -15.73
N LYS A 596 -7.34 25.26 -15.96
CA LYS A 596 -6.52 24.65 -14.91
C LYS A 596 -5.90 25.68 -13.96
N ALA A 597 -5.53 26.86 -14.46
CA ALA A 597 -4.94 27.94 -13.68
C ALA A 597 -5.98 28.81 -12.94
N ARG A 598 -7.26 28.75 -13.32
CA ARG A 598 -8.33 29.52 -12.68
C ARG A 598 -8.54 29.03 -11.24
N PRO A 599 -8.65 29.90 -10.22
CA PRO A 599 -9.14 29.47 -8.91
C PRO A 599 -10.56 28.91 -9.07
N LEU A 600 -10.87 27.79 -8.42
CA LEU A 600 -12.25 27.31 -8.35
C LEU A 600 -13.08 28.33 -7.55
N THR A 601 -14.31 28.57 -7.98
CA THR A 601 -15.23 29.46 -7.26
C THR A 601 -15.80 28.71 -6.06
N VAL A 602 -14.97 28.55 -5.03
CA VAL A 602 -15.38 28.09 -3.71
C VAL A 602 -16.18 29.21 -3.06
N ASP A 603 -17.43 29.39 -3.49
CA ASP A 603 -18.35 30.34 -2.87
C ASP A 603 -18.82 29.78 -1.53
N ALA A 604 -17.92 29.84 -0.55
CA ALA A 604 -18.14 29.37 0.80
C ALA A 604 -19.34 30.06 1.47
N LYS A 605 -19.79 31.22 0.97
CA LYS A 605 -21.01 31.89 1.46
C LYS A 605 -22.27 31.29 0.85
N ALA A 606 -22.30 31.01 -0.46
CA ALA A 606 -23.44 30.35 -1.09
C ALA A 606 -23.60 28.91 -0.57
N ALA A 607 -22.50 28.14 -0.50
CA ALA A 607 -22.50 26.79 0.06
C ALA A 607 -22.87 26.77 1.55
N SER A 608 -22.44 27.76 2.34
CA SER A 608 -22.81 27.89 3.76
C SER A 608 -24.27 28.28 3.96
N ALA A 609 -24.89 29.04 3.05
CA ALA A 609 -26.30 29.42 3.15
C ALA A 609 -27.25 28.22 2.91
N ASP A 610 -26.83 27.29 2.05
CA ASP A 610 -27.58 26.07 1.68
C ASP A 610 -27.16 24.82 2.48
N SER A 611 -26.18 24.97 3.38
CA SER A 611 -25.76 23.92 4.32
C SER A 611 -26.60 23.94 5.59
N ASP A 612 -26.77 22.78 6.19
CA ASP A 612 -27.27 22.64 7.54
C ASP A 612 -26.30 23.27 8.56
N VAL A 613 -26.85 23.89 9.61
CA VAL A 613 -26.05 24.31 10.77
C VAL A 613 -25.81 23.09 11.65
N ALA A 614 -24.55 22.76 11.93
CA ALA A 614 -24.17 21.72 12.87
C ALA A 614 -24.64 22.05 14.31
N GLN A 615 -25.25 21.08 14.99
CA GLN A 615 -25.90 21.23 16.30
C GLN A 615 -25.25 20.37 17.39
N THR A 616 -24.57 19.28 17.04
CA THR A 616 -23.91 18.36 17.98
C THR A 616 -22.39 18.36 17.83
N GLU A 617 -21.66 17.77 18.78
CA GLU A 617 -20.19 17.65 18.67
C GLU A 617 -19.77 16.74 17.51
N GLY A 618 -20.52 15.64 17.28
CA GLY A 618 -20.35 14.76 16.13
C GLY A 618 -20.55 15.51 14.82
N GLU A 619 -21.62 16.30 14.69
CA GLU A 619 -21.87 17.13 13.51
C GLU A 619 -20.80 18.20 13.31
N ILE A 620 -20.35 18.89 14.35
CA ILE A 620 -19.31 19.93 14.24
C ILE A 620 -18.02 19.34 13.66
N ALA A 621 -17.59 18.17 14.16
CA ALA A 621 -16.39 17.50 13.66
C ALA A 621 -16.59 16.95 12.24
N LEU A 622 -17.74 16.31 11.97
CA LEU A 622 -18.10 15.75 10.68
C LEU A 622 -18.18 16.83 9.60
N PHE A 623 -18.88 17.93 9.86
CA PHE A 623 -19.08 19.02 8.90
C PHE A 623 -17.78 19.76 8.63
N ALA A 624 -16.90 19.93 9.63
CA ALA A 624 -15.57 20.50 9.43
C ALA A 624 -14.69 19.59 8.53
N ALA A 625 -14.70 18.28 8.78
CA ALA A 625 -13.96 17.31 7.96
C ALA A 625 -14.52 17.22 6.52
N LEU A 626 -15.84 17.16 6.37
CA LEU A 626 -16.52 17.18 5.07
C LEU A 626 -16.27 18.47 4.30
N SER A 627 -16.30 19.65 4.95
CA SER A 627 -15.98 20.93 4.31
C SER A 627 -14.55 20.98 3.77
N THR A 628 -13.64 20.24 4.40
CA THR A 628 -12.24 20.11 3.96
C THR A 628 -12.09 19.14 2.78
N LEU A 629 -12.90 18.08 2.72
CA LEU A 629 -12.88 17.07 1.65
C LEU A 629 -13.70 17.50 0.41
N PHE A 630 -14.73 18.32 0.61
CA PHE A 630 -15.70 18.76 -0.39
C PHE A 630 -15.84 20.30 -0.37
N PRO A 631 -14.76 21.06 -0.64
CA PRO A 631 -14.79 22.51 -0.55
C PRO A 631 -15.84 23.12 -1.48
N GLY A 632 -16.75 23.92 -0.92
CA GLY A 632 -17.79 24.62 -1.69
C GLY A 632 -19.04 23.82 -2.01
N MET A 633 -19.20 22.59 -1.49
CA MET A 633 -20.48 21.87 -1.56
C MET A 633 -21.33 22.08 -0.30
N PRO A 634 -22.67 22.21 -0.43
CA PRO A 634 -23.56 22.33 0.72
C PRO A 634 -23.64 21.00 1.48
N ILE A 635 -23.41 21.02 2.79
CA ILE A 635 -23.47 19.85 3.65
C ILE A 635 -24.84 19.82 4.31
N ARG A 636 -25.63 18.78 4.05
CA ARG A 636 -26.96 18.57 4.64
C ARG A 636 -27.04 17.20 5.29
N ARG A 637 -27.84 17.07 6.36
CA ARG A 637 -28.02 15.81 7.10
C ARG A 637 -28.65 14.71 6.25
N ASP A 638 -29.52 15.07 5.31
CA ASP A 638 -30.23 14.15 4.42
C ASP A 638 -29.37 13.66 3.24
N ALA A 639 -28.30 14.39 2.90
CA ALA A 639 -27.37 14.06 1.83
C ALA A 639 -26.61 12.76 2.10
N ASP A 640 -26.46 11.94 1.07
CA ASP A 640 -25.64 10.74 1.06
C ASP A 640 -24.18 11.07 0.72
N PHE A 641 -23.25 10.57 1.53
CA PHE A 641 -21.81 10.78 1.38
C PHE A 641 -21.29 10.36 -0.01
N PHE A 642 -21.80 9.27 -0.58
CA PHE A 642 -21.34 8.73 -1.85
C PHE A 642 -22.10 9.34 -3.03
N THR A 643 -23.44 9.42 -2.98
CA THR A 643 -24.23 9.87 -4.14
C THR A 643 -24.37 11.39 -4.22
N ASP A 644 -24.63 12.10 -3.12
CA ASP A 644 -24.88 13.55 -3.20
C ASP A 644 -23.58 14.36 -3.11
N LEU A 645 -22.65 13.99 -2.22
CA LEU A 645 -21.32 14.63 -2.11
C LEU A 645 -20.29 14.06 -3.10
N GLY A 646 -20.54 12.91 -3.74
CA GLY A 646 -19.57 12.28 -4.65
C GLY A 646 -18.39 11.60 -3.94
N GLY A 647 -18.56 11.22 -2.67
CA GLY A 647 -17.58 10.46 -1.89
C GLY A 647 -17.37 9.04 -2.39
N HIS A 648 -16.28 8.44 -1.93
CA HIS A 648 -15.79 7.11 -2.35
C HIS A 648 -14.81 6.58 -1.29
N SER A 649 -14.36 5.33 -1.42
CA SER A 649 -13.47 4.65 -0.45
C SER A 649 -12.31 5.51 0.07
N PHE A 650 -11.53 6.14 -0.81
CA PHE A 650 -10.43 7.06 -0.43
C PHE A 650 -10.89 8.27 0.39
N PHE A 651 -12.07 8.85 0.12
CA PHE A 651 -12.59 9.96 0.94
C PHE A 651 -13.20 9.46 2.25
N ALA A 652 -13.85 8.28 2.26
CA ALA A 652 -14.32 7.67 3.50
C ALA A 652 -13.14 7.35 4.45
N ALA A 653 -12.03 6.84 3.90
CA ALA A 653 -10.76 6.64 4.59
C ALA A 653 -10.16 7.92 5.15
N ARG A 654 -10.06 8.99 4.34
CA ARG A 654 -9.59 10.30 4.84
C ARG A 654 -10.53 10.91 5.87
N LEU A 655 -11.85 10.73 5.72
CA LEU A 655 -12.85 11.22 6.67
C LEU A 655 -12.71 10.51 8.01
N ALA A 656 -12.66 9.17 8.03
CA ALA A 656 -12.45 8.39 9.25
C ALA A 656 -11.13 8.79 9.94
N SER A 657 -10.03 8.89 9.19
CA SER A 657 -8.73 9.33 9.72
C SER A 657 -8.77 10.76 10.29
N ALA A 658 -9.44 11.70 9.63
CA ALA A 658 -9.61 13.07 10.12
C ALA A 658 -10.48 13.15 11.38
N LEU A 659 -11.52 12.32 11.50
CA LEU A 659 -12.36 12.23 12.69
C LEU A 659 -11.57 11.62 13.87
N ARG A 660 -10.85 10.52 13.64
CA ARG A 660 -9.97 9.85 14.64
C ARG A 660 -8.91 10.75 15.25
N ALA A 661 -8.53 11.85 14.59
CA ALA A 661 -7.61 12.84 15.14
C ALA A 661 -8.14 13.51 16.43
N ASN A 662 -9.45 13.50 16.65
CA ASN A 662 -10.06 13.77 17.95
C ASN A 662 -10.25 12.45 18.72
N PRO A 663 -9.67 12.27 19.93
CA PRO A 663 -9.82 11.06 20.73
C PRO A 663 -11.26 10.61 20.97
N ARG A 664 -12.23 11.54 20.99
CA ARG A 664 -13.68 11.23 21.11
C ARG A 664 -14.16 10.30 19.99
N PHE A 665 -13.57 10.40 18.80
CA PHE A 665 -13.97 9.67 17.60
C PHE A 665 -12.92 8.62 17.17
N ALA A 666 -12.02 8.21 18.08
CA ALA A 666 -10.96 7.25 17.79
C ALA A 666 -11.47 5.87 17.30
N GLN A 667 -12.70 5.50 17.65
CA GLN A 667 -13.33 4.23 17.25
C GLN A 667 -14.00 4.26 15.86
N VAL A 668 -14.11 5.43 15.22
CA VAL A 668 -14.80 5.57 13.92
C VAL A 668 -14.07 4.77 12.85
N THR A 669 -14.81 4.07 12.01
CA THR A 669 -14.29 3.24 10.93
C THR A 669 -14.80 3.67 9.56
N VAL A 670 -14.09 3.25 8.51
CA VAL A 670 -14.59 3.38 7.13
C VAL A 670 -15.91 2.62 6.96
N ARG A 671 -16.08 1.49 7.67
CA ARG A 671 -17.30 0.70 7.70
C ARG A 671 -18.51 1.51 8.18
N ASP A 672 -18.37 2.34 9.21
CA ASP A 672 -19.49 3.15 9.73
C ASP A 672 -20.01 4.13 8.68
N ILE A 673 -19.10 4.73 7.89
CA ILE A 673 -19.47 5.61 6.77
C ILE A 673 -20.23 4.82 5.68
N TYR A 674 -19.78 3.60 5.36
CA TYR A 674 -20.45 2.72 4.39
C TYR A 674 -21.81 2.19 4.88
N GLN A 675 -21.98 1.96 6.18
CA GLN A 675 -23.23 1.48 6.77
C GLN A 675 -24.27 2.58 6.92
N HIS A 676 -23.86 3.78 7.38
CA HIS A 676 -24.80 4.85 7.74
C HIS A 676 -25.05 5.84 6.60
N ARG A 677 -24.11 6.01 5.65
CA ARG A 677 -24.16 6.75 4.37
C ARG A 677 -24.63 8.21 4.40
N ARG A 678 -25.80 8.51 4.96
CA ARG A 678 -26.33 9.86 5.15
C ARG A 678 -25.54 10.60 6.20
N ILE A 679 -25.25 11.88 5.97
CA ILE A 679 -24.41 12.68 6.88
C ILE A 679 -25.01 12.75 8.29
N GLY A 680 -26.34 12.90 8.43
CA GLY A 680 -27.00 12.90 9.73
C GLY A 680 -26.87 11.57 10.48
N ALA A 681 -27.04 10.44 9.77
CA ALA A 681 -26.89 9.11 10.38
C ALA A 681 -25.44 8.78 10.75
N ILE A 682 -24.46 9.29 10.00
CA ILE A 682 -23.04 9.22 10.39
C ILE A 682 -22.82 10.05 11.66
N ALA A 683 -23.37 11.27 11.74
CA ALA A 683 -23.25 12.11 12.94
C ALA A 683 -23.89 11.48 14.18
N GLU A 684 -25.07 10.86 14.04
CA GLU A 684 -25.72 10.12 15.13
C GLU A 684 -24.80 9.03 15.72
N VAL A 685 -24.04 8.32 14.89
CA VAL A 685 -23.04 7.33 15.36
C VAL A 685 -21.86 8.00 16.08
N LEU A 686 -21.41 9.18 15.62
CA LEU A 686 -20.36 9.95 16.29
C LEU A 686 -20.80 10.46 17.67
N ASP A 687 -22.07 10.86 17.81
CA ASP A 687 -22.63 11.34 19.08
C ASP A 687 -22.97 10.19 20.04
N GLN A 688 -23.31 9.01 19.52
CA GLN A 688 -23.57 7.78 20.30
C GLN A 688 -22.29 7.04 20.75
N ALA A 689 -21.10 7.47 20.29
CA ALA A 689 -19.83 6.93 20.77
C ALA A 689 -19.71 7.07 22.30
N PRO A 690 -19.41 5.98 23.07
CA PRO A 690 -19.48 6.00 24.53
C PRO A 690 -18.61 7.09 25.19
N GLN A 691 -19.22 7.79 26.16
CA GLN A 691 -18.58 8.89 26.88
C GLN A 691 -18.04 8.43 28.26
N GLU A 692 -16.78 7.99 28.28
CA GLU A 692 -15.94 7.83 29.49
C GLU A 692 -14.50 8.23 29.08
N MET A 693 -13.74 9.06 29.81
CA MET A 693 -13.70 9.32 31.25
C MET A 693 -13.62 10.84 31.60
N ASP A 694 -13.93 11.14 32.87
CA ASP A 694 -14.13 12.44 33.53
C ASP A 694 -13.34 13.70 33.11
N ALA A 695 -14.00 14.84 33.35
CA ALA A 695 -13.49 16.20 33.25
C ALA A 695 -12.24 16.48 34.14
N PRO A 696 -11.41 17.49 33.80
CA PRO A 696 -10.17 17.76 34.51
C PRO A 696 -10.40 18.30 35.93
N VAL A 697 -10.19 17.43 36.94
CA VAL A 697 -9.95 17.85 38.33
C VAL A 697 -8.60 18.56 38.42
N ASP A 698 -8.56 19.71 39.10
CA ASP A 698 -7.38 20.57 39.28
C ASP A 698 -6.12 19.79 39.67
N TRP A 699 -5.19 19.67 38.72
CA TRP A 699 -3.89 19.06 38.97
C TRP A 699 -2.89 20.11 39.49
N THR A 700 -2.42 19.94 40.72
CA THR A 700 -1.31 20.72 41.27
C THR A 700 -0.02 19.88 41.34
N PRO A 701 1.12 20.37 40.82
CA PRO A 701 2.36 19.62 40.81
C PRO A 701 2.90 19.34 42.23
N PRO A 702 3.47 18.14 42.49
CA PRO A 702 4.01 17.80 43.80
C PRO A 702 5.20 18.69 44.18
N SER A 703 5.33 19.00 45.47
CA SER A 703 6.23 20.06 45.93
C SER A 703 7.71 19.82 45.55
N ALA A 704 8.34 20.87 45.00
CA ALA A 704 9.72 20.84 44.52
C ALA A 704 10.73 20.35 45.56
N TRP A 705 10.48 20.66 46.85
CA TRP A 705 11.31 20.20 47.96
C TRP A 705 11.29 18.67 48.18
N ARG A 706 10.13 18.02 48.01
CA ARG A 706 10.04 16.55 48.07
C ARG A 706 10.79 15.91 46.91
N ARG A 707 10.60 16.45 45.69
CA ARG A 707 11.32 16.01 44.49
C ARG A 707 12.84 16.12 44.65
N TRP A 708 13.33 17.26 45.16
CA TRP A 708 14.77 17.48 45.39
C TRP A 708 15.34 16.52 46.45
N ARG A 709 14.68 16.38 47.61
CA ARG A 709 15.12 15.45 48.66
C ARG A 709 15.15 14.00 48.19
N CYS A 710 14.14 13.56 47.43
CA CYS A 710 14.13 12.22 46.84
C CYS A 710 15.26 12.05 45.82
N GLY A 711 15.47 13.03 44.93
CA GLY A 711 16.55 13.01 43.95
C GLY A 711 17.95 12.92 44.58
N VAL A 712 18.20 13.65 45.67
CA VAL A 712 19.46 13.56 46.43
C VAL A 712 19.63 12.17 47.05
N ALA A 713 18.58 11.58 47.63
CA ALA A 713 18.64 10.23 48.18
C ALA A 713 18.89 9.16 47.08
N GLN A 714 18.30 9.32 45.90
CA GLN A 714 18.55 8.47 44.73
C GLN A 714 20.00 8.61 44.23
N ALA A 715 20.51 9.85 44.14
CA ALA A 715 21.89 10.14 43.75
C ALA A 715 22.93 9.52 44.70
N LEU A 716 22.66 9.49 46.01
CA LEU A 716 23.52 8.82 47.00
C LEU A 716 23.46 7.29 46.93
N ALA A 717 22.33 6.70 46.52
CA ALA A 717 22.18 5.26 46.37
C ALA A 717 22.85 4.72 45.09
N LEU A 718 22.86 5.49 44.01
CA LEU A 718 23.36 5.07 42.69
C LEU A 718 24.81 4.52 42.69
N PRO A 719 25.81 5.19 43.31
CA PRO A 719 27.18 4.67 43.34
C PRO A 719 27.29 3.28 43.99
N VAL A 720 26.51 3.00 45.04
CA VAL A 720 26.51 1.69 45.72
C VAL A 720 25.94 0.61 44.79
N MET A 721 24.83 0.89 44.12
CA MET A 721 24.22 -0.03 43.15
C MET A 721 25.14 -0.31 41.96
N VAL A 722 25.78 0.72 41.41
CA VAL A 722 26.76 0.59 40.32
C VAL A 722 27.96 -0.24 40.78
N SER A 723 28.47 0.00 41.99
CA SER A 723 29.60 -0.75 42.54
C SER A 723 29.28 -2.23 42.70
N LEU A 724 28.13 -2.58 43.30
CA LEU A 724 27.66 -3.97 43.44
C LEU A 724 27.53 -4.68 42.08
N ARG A 725 27.01 -3.99 41.06
CA ARG A 725 26.90 -4.53 39.70
C ARG A 725 28.28 -4.71 39.04
N MET A 726 29.18 -3.74 39.17
CA MET A 726 30.53 -3.83 38.62
C MET A 726 31.36 -4.94 39.27
N THR A 727 31.21 -5.19 40.57
CA THR A 727 31.92 -6.27 41.28
C THR A 727 31.67 -7.65 40.66
N GLN A 728 30.44 -7.96 40.19
CA GLN A 728 30.15 -9.24 39.52
C GLN A 728 31.00 -9.44 38.25
N TRP A 729 31.19 -8.39 37.45
CA TRP A 729 31.93 -8.46 36.18
C TRP A 729 33.44 -8.32 36.36
N LEU A 730 33.88 -7.56 37.37
CA LEU A 730 35.29 -7.37 37.67
C LEU A 730 35.91 -8.51 38.49
N ALA A 731 35.13 -9.18 39.35
CA ALA A 731 35.62 -10.31 40.14
C ALA A 731 36.27 -11.42 39.29
N PRO A 732 35.63 -12.00 38.25
CA PRO A 732 36.27 -13.02 37.41
C PRO A 732 37.48 -12.47 36.64
N PHE A 733 37.46 -11.21 36.23
CA PHE A 733 38.59 -10.58 35.56
C PHE A 733 39.82 -10.50 36.48
N PHE A 734 39.63 -10.09 37.75
CA PHE A 734 40.71 -10.08 38.74
C PHE A 734 41.13 -11.49 39.16
N THR A 735 40.20 -12.44 39.30
CA THR A 735 40.51 -13.85 39.57
C THR A 735 41.39 -14.46 38.46
N TYR A 736 41.13 -14.14 37.19
CA TYR A 736 41.95 -14.58 36.08
C TYR A 736 43.38 -14.03 36.21
N HIS A 737 43.53 -12.70 36.35
CA HIS A 737 44.83 -12.05 36.47
C HIS A 737 45.63 -12.44 37.72
N LEU A 738 44.96 -12.80 38.83
CA LEU A 738 45.60 -13.33 40.04
C LEU A 738 46.16 -14.74 39.86
N LEU A 739 45.65 -15.50 38.88
CA LEU A 739 46.02 -16.89 38.59
C LEU A 739 46.77 -17.05 37.27
N THR A 740 47.10 -15.94 36.58
CA THR A 740 47.96 -15.91 35.39
C THR A 740 48.96 -14.76 35.49
N GLY A 741 50.18 -15.05 35.92
CA GLY A 741 51.29 -14.09 36.02
C GLY A 741 52.68 -14.67 35.79
N SER A 742 52.82 -16.00 35.82
CA SER A 742 54.07 -16.74 35.61
C SER A 742 53.98 -17.65 34.38
N PRO A 743 55.11 -18.01 33.72
CA PRO A 743 55.09 -18.87 32.53
C PRO A 743 54.50 -20.27 32.73
N ASP A 744 54.56 -20.79 33.97
CA ASP A 744 54.11 -22.13 34.34
C ASP A 744 52.64 -22.17 34.81
N ASP A 745 51.93 -21.03 34.83
CA ASP A 745 50.56 -20.94 35.35
C ASP A 745 49.54 -21.62 34.41
N SER A 746 48.66 -22.43 34.99
CA SER A 746 47.60 -23.10 34.24
C SER A 746 46.46 -22.15 33.89
N VAL A 747 46.46 -21.67 32.64
CA VAL A 747 45.35 -20.90 32.04
C VAL A 747 44.00 -21.62 32.21
N ALA A 748 43.97 -22.96 32.17
CA ALA A 748 42.77 -23.75 32.40
C ALA A 748 42.26 -23.61 33.85
N LEU A 749 43.15 -23.66 34.85
CA LEU A 749 42.80 -23.47 36.26
C LEU A 749 42.30 -22.04 36.52
N ALA A 750 42.99 -21.03 35.97
CA ALA A 750 42.59 -19.64 36.08
C ALA A 750 41.20 -19.37 35.46
N THR A 751 40.93 -19.98 34.30
CA THR A 751 39.63 -19.91 33.62
C THR A 751 38.53 -20.55 34.47
N LEU A 752 38.74 -21.77 34.98
CA LEU A 752 37.77 -22.48 35.83
C LEU A 752 37.49 -21.74 37.14
N ALA A 753 38.53 -21.17 37.77
CA ALA A 753 38.37 -20.36 38.98
C ALA A 753 37.56 -19.08 38.69
N SER A 754 37.82 -18.41 37.57
CA SER A 754 37.10 -17.20 37.16
C SER A 754 35.62 -17.48 36.87
N ILE A 755 35.32 -18.58 36.16
CA ILE A 755 33.94 -19.05 35.95
C ILE A 755 33.27 -19.34 37.30
N SER A 756 33.96 -20.03 38.21
CA SER A 756 33.42 -20.35 39.54
C SER A 756 33.09 -19.09 40.35
N VAL A 757 33.97 -18.09 40.35
CA VAL A 757 33.75 -16.80 41.02
C VAL A 757 32.58 -16.03 40.39
N PHE A 758 32.45 -16.03 39.06
CA PHE A 758 31.31 -15.40 38.39
C PHE A 758 29.97 -16.08 38.75
N LEU A 759 29.94 -17.41 38.83
CA LEU A 759 28.75 -18.17 39.25
C LEU A 759 28.39 -17.87 40.72
N ILE A 760 29.37 -17.84 41.63
CA ILE A 760 29.15 -17.48 43.04
C ILE A 760 28.62 -16.05 43.18
N ALA A 761 29.23 -15.08 42.47
CA ALA A 761 28.78 -13.68 42.48
C ALA A 761 27.35 -13.53 41.93
N THR A 762 27.01 -14.31 40.89
CA THR A 762 25.67 -14.36 40.30
C THR A 762 24.63 -14.91 41.29
N VAL A 763 24.95 -16.00 42.01
CA VAL A 763 24.09 -16.53 43.08
C VAL A 763 23.91 -15.50 44.21
N LEU A 764 24.98 -14.81 44.61
CA LEU A 764 24.94 -13.80 45.68
C LEU A 764 24.02 -12.62 45.35
N GLN A 765 23.87 -12.24 44.07
CA GLN A 765 22.95 -11.18 43.67
C GLN A 765 21.48 -11.51 43.95
N PHE A 766 21.04 -12.76 43.76
CA PHE A 766 19.68 -13.16 44.12
C PHE A 766 19.42 -13.02 45.63
N PHE A 767 20.41 -13.33 46.48
CA PHE A 767 20.32 -13.09 47.92
C PHE A 767 20.30 -11.60 48.28
N ILE A 768 21.11 -10.76 47.62
CA ILE A 768 21.11 -9.30 47.83
C ILE A 768 19.77 -8.68 47.42
N ALA A 769 19.22 -9.07 46.26
CA ALA A 769 17.91 -8.64 45.78
C ALA A 769 16.78 -9.02 46.77
N LEU A 770 16.81 -10.26 47.28
CA LEU A 770 15.85 -10.73 48.29
C LEU A 770 15.96 -9.94 49.60
N ALA A 771 17.18 -9.73 50.10
CA ALA A 771 17.43 -8.91 51.29
C ALA A 771 16.95 -7.46 51.09
N ALA A 772 17.19 -6.87 49.92
CA ALA A 772 16.73 -5.52 49.57
C ALA A 772 15.20 -5.42 49.58
N LYS A 773 14.48 -6.37 48.96
CA LYS A 773 13.01 -6.43 48.99
C LYS A 773 12.47 -6.41 50.43
N TRP A 774 12.99 -7.26 51.31
CA TRP A 774 12.45 -7.40 52.66
C TRP A 774 12.92 -6.33 53.66
N LEU A 775 14.17 -5.86 53.58
CA LEU A 775 14.71 -4.83 54.48
C LEU A 775 14.35 -3.41 54.07
N ILE A 776 14.35 -3.10 52.76
CA ILE A 776 14.10 -1.73 52.27
C ILE A 776 12.60 -1.48 52.14
N VAL A 777 11.82 -2.39 51.53
CA VAL A 777 10.38 -2.19 51.28
C VAL A 777 9.50 -2.93 52.27
N GLY A 778 9.75 -4.23 52.49
CA GLY A 778 8.83 -5.10 53.23
C GLY A 778 7.57 -5.40 52.42
N ARG A 779 6.41 -5.43 53.08
CA ARG A 779 5.10 -5.59 52.42
C ARG A 779 4.47 -4.25 52.08
N LEU A 780 4.13 -4.08 50.80
CA LEU A 780 3.35 -2.98 50.26
C LEU A 780 1.86 -3.19 50.53
N LYS A 781 1.07 -2.15 50.34
CA LYS A 781 -0.39 -2.24 50.29
C LYS A 781 -0.85 -1.68 48.94
N PRO A 782 -1.96 -2.17 48.37
CA PRO A 782 -2.59 -1.51 47.24
C PRO A 782 -3.11 -0.13 47.70
N GLY A 783 -3.03 0.87 46.82
CA GLY A 783 -3.41 2.25 47.11
C GLY A 783 -2.51 3.26 46.42
N VAL A 784 -2.85 4.54 46.63
CA VAL A 784 -2.20 5.68 45.97
C VAL A 784 -1.28 6.41 46.94
N TYR A 785 -0.04 6.65 46.52
CA TYR A 785 1.04 7.22 47.31
C TYR A 785 1.59 8.50 46.66
N PRO A 786 2.08 9.49 47.44
CA PRO A 786 2.70 10.67 46.85
C PRO A 786 4.02 10.32 46.16
N LEU A 787 4.18 10.74 44.90
CA LEU A 787 5.45 10.64 44.18
C LEU A 787 6.53 11.44 44.92
N TRP A 788 7.77 10.96 44.89
CA TRP A 788 8.90 11.51 45.66
C TRP A 788 8.72 11.42 47.20
N GLY A 789 7.71 10.69 47.68
CA GLY A 789 7.56 10.34 49.09
C GLY A 789 8.50 9.21 49.54
N VAL A 790 8.53 8.96 50.86
CA VAL A 790 9.36 7.88 51.46
C VAL A 790 8.99 6.50 50.89
N THR A 791 7.70 6.23 50.69
CA THR A 791 7.24 4.96 50.08
C THR A 791 7.76 4.79 48.66
N TYR A 792 7.68 5.84 47.83
CA TYR A 792 8.20 5.83 46.47
C TYR A 792 9.72 5.59 46.43
N PHE A 793 10.49 6.29 47.28
CA PHE A 793 11.95 6.08 47.35
C PHE A 793 12.31 4.64 47.76
N ARG A 794 11.64 4.10 48.78
CA ARG A 794 11.87 2.73 49.24
C ARG A 794 11.53 1.71 48.15
N TRP A 795 10.36 1.86 47.53
CA TRP A 795 9.92 1.03 46.39
C TRP A 795 10.95 1.05 45.26
N TRP A 796 11.32 2.24 44.77
CA TRP A 796 12.32 2.42 43.72
C TRP A 796 13.67 1.77 44.07
N ALA A 797 14.15 1.95 45.31
CA ALA A 797 15.45 1.44 45.74
C ALA A 797 15.50 -0.10 45.78
N ALA A 798 14.42 -0.76 46.23
CA ALA A 798 14.35 -2.22 46.19
C ALA A 798 14.09 -2.76 44.78
N ASP A 799 13.24 -2.10 43.99
CA ASP A 799 12.95 -2.46 42.59
C ASP A 799 14.23 -2.49 41.74
N ARG A 800 15.07 -1.46 41.81
CA ARG A 800 16.40 -1.42 41.16
C ARG A 800 17.35 -2.53 41.63
N MET A 801 17.26 -2.97 42.89
CA MET A 801 18.05 -4.09 43.41
C MET A 801 17.51 -5.44 42.92
N VAL A 802 16.19 -5.60 42.82
CA VAL A 802 15.56 -6.82 42.26
C VAL A 802 15.86 -6.96 40.77
N GLU A 803 15.80 -5.88 39.99
CA GLU A 803 16.23 -5.84 38.58
C GLU A 803 17.73 -6.13 38.37
N SER A 804 18.56 -6.01 39.41
CA SER A 804 19.99 -6.30 39.32
C SER A 804 20.31 -7.80 39.32
N ALA A 805 19.40 -8.64 39.80
CA ALA A 805 19.52 -10.09 39.73
C ALA A 805 19.22 -10.57 38.30
N PRO A 806 19.99 -11.53 37.74
CA PRO A 806 19.81 -11.99 36.36
C PRO A 806 18.64 -12.96 36.22
N THR A 807 17.42 -12.47 36.46
CA THR A 807 16.16 -13.23 36.42
C THR A 807 15.85 -13.85 35.05
N TYR A 808 16.44 -13.33 33.96
CA TYR A 808 16.37 -13.91 32.63
C TYR A 808 16.93 -15.35 32.57
N LEU A 809 17.86 -15.72 33.47
CA LEU A 809 18.37 -17.09 33.61
C LEU A 809 17.35 -18.05 34.23
N LEU A 810 16.30 -17.52 34.87
CA LEU A 810 15.24 -18.32 35.48
C LEU A 810 13.99 -18.41 34.58
N SER A 811 13.78 -17.47 33.66
CA SER A 811 12.58 -17.42 32.79
C SER A 811 12.33 -18.75 32.07
N GLY A 812 11.09 -19.22 32.06
CA GLY A 812 10.72 -20.52 31.49
C GLY A 812 11.21 -21.76 32.27
N SER A 813 11.88 -21.59 33.42
CA SER A 813 12.29 -22.70 34.30
C SER A 813 11.38 -22.85 35.52
N SER A 814 11.39 -24.04 36.12
CA SER A 814 10.71 -24.33 37.40
C SER A 814 11.23 -23.52 38.59
N LEU A 815 12.37 -22.83 38.46
CA LEU A 815 12.91 -21.95 39.49
C LEU A 815 12.26 -20.55 39.50
N TYR A 816 11.61 -20.13 38.41
CA TYR A 816 11.00 -18.80 38.32
C TYR A 816 9.78 -18.60 39.26
N PRO A 817 8.83 -19.56 39.38
CA PRO A 817 7.78 -19.49 40.41
C PRO A 817 8.35 -19.46 41.84
N LEU A 818 9.45 -20.18 42.12
CA LEU A 818 10.11 -20.15 43.44
C LEU A 818 10.71 -18.77 43.75
N TRP A 819 11.32 -18.12 42.76
CA TRP A 819 11.85 -16.76 42.89
C TRP A 819 10.74 -15.74 43.19
N LEU A 820 9.63 -15.79 42.44
CA LEU A 820 8.48 -14.89 42.66
C LEU A 820 7.86 -15.10 44.07
N ARG A 821 7.75 -16.35 44.54
CA ARG A 821 7.32 -16.66 45.92
C ARG A 821 8.26 -16.06 46.97
N ALA A 822 9.57 -16.11 46.76
CA ALA A 822 10.55 -15.52 47.69
C ALA A 822 10.41 -13.98 47.79
N LEU A 823 10.04 -13.31 46.70
CA LEU A 823 9.73 -11.88 46.67
C LEU A 823 8.35 -11.51 47.28
N GLY A 824 7.55 -12.51 47.65
CA GLY A 824 6.30 -12.36 48.39
C GLY A 824 5.03 -12.69 47.61
N ALA A 825 5.12 -13.07 46.32
CA ALA A 825 3.96 -13.47 45.54
C ALA A 825 3.36 -14.80 46.03
N LYS A 826 2.04 -14.97 45.89
CA LYS A 826 1.38 -16.25 46.15
C LYS A 826 1.18 -16.98 44.83
N ILE A 827 1.89 -18.07 44.59
CA ILE A 827 1.80 -18.82 43.32
C ILE A 827 1.60 -20.30 43.63
N GLY A 828 0.57 -20.91 43.04
CA GLY A 828 0.25 -22.34 43.10
C GLY A 828 1.40 -23.25 42.68
N GLN A 829 1.33 -24.54 43.03
CA GLN A 829 2.38 -25.53 42.81
C GLN A 829 2.58 -25.83 41.32
N ASP A 830 1.49 -26.03 40.58
CA ASP A 830 1.48 -26.36 39.16
C ASP A 830 1.09 -25.12 38.32
N VAL A 831 2.04 -24.23 38.06
CA VAL A 831 1.84 -22.99 37.31
C VAL A 831 2.95 -22.78 36.27
N ILE A 832 2.57 -22.48 35.03
CA ILE A 832 3.50 -22.24 33.91
C ILE A 832 3.45 -20.75 33.51
N ILE A 833 4.58 -20.05 33.56
CA ILE A 833 4.72 -18.63 33.21
C ILE A 833 5.96 -18.45 32.34
N GLY A 834 5.80 -17.88 31.13
CA GLY A 834 6.93 -17.59 30.23
C GLY A 834 7.87 -16.49 30.75
N GLY A 835 7.31 -15.44 31.34
CA GLY A 835 7.99 -14.31 31.96
C GLY A 835 6.97 -13.25 32.41
N ALA A 836 7.36 -12.30 33.27
CA ALA A 836 6.51 -11.19 33.75
C ALA A 836 7.32 -10.01 34.28
N THR A 837 6.86 -8.78 34.02
CA THR A 837 7.30 -7.55 34.69
C THR A 837 6.31 -7.21 35.81
N VAL A 838 6.75 -7.28 37.07
CA VAL A 838 5.91 -6.99 38.25
C VAL A 838 6.68 -6.08 39.20
N ARG A 839 6.01 -5.04 39.72
CA ARG A 839 6.66 -3.96 40.49
C ARG A 839 6.34 -4.00 41.99
N ALA A 840 5.28 -4.69 42.38
CA ALA A 840 4.89 -4.97 43.76
C ALA A 840 4.53 -6.46 43.90
N HIS A 841 5.55 -7.32 43.88
CA HIS A 841 5.45 -8.80 43.87
C HIS A 841 4.50 -9.40 44.93
N ASP A 842 4.43 -8.78 46.10
CA ASP A 842 3.59 -9.20 47.24
C ASP A 842 2.10 -8.85 47.09
N LEU A 843 1.72 -8.20 45.98
CA LEU A 843 0.33 -7.96 45.58
C LEU A 843 -0.12 -8.89 44.43
N LEU A 844 0.69 -9.90 44.08
CA LEU A 844 0.39 -10.91 43.05
C LEU A 844 -0.06 -12.25 43.66
N GLU A 845 -1.13 -12.83 43.10
CA GLU A 845 -1.74 -14.10 43.50
C GLU A 845 -2.11 -14.93 42.26
N ILE A 846 -1.71 -16.20 42.20
CA ILE A 846 -1.98 -17.13 41.08
C ILE A 846 -2.30 -18.51 41.66
N GLY A 847 -3.40 -19.13 41.22
CA GLY A 847 -3.89 -20.43 41.67
C GLY A 847 -3.19 -21.63 41.05
N ASP A 848 -3.47 -22.81 41.59
CA ASP A 848 -2.99 -24.09 41.06
C ASP A 848 -3.64 -24.40 39.69
N GLY A 849 -2.87 -24.97 38.76
CA GLY A 849 -3.35 -25.38 37.43
C GLY A 849 -3.52 -24.25 36.42
N VAL A 850 -2.88 -23.09 36.63
CA VAL A 850 -2.96 -21.90 35.75
C VAL A 850 -1.78 -21.85 34.77
N SER A 851 -2.04 -21.49 33.50
CA SER A 851 -1.03 -21.40 32.44
C SER A 851 -1.04 -20.04 31.74
N VAL A 852 0.13 -19.43 31.49
CA VAL A 852 0.27 -18.07 30.93
C VAL A 852 1.45 -17.94 29.93
N GLY A 853 1.12 -17.67 28.66
CA GLY A 853 1.98 -17.23 27.56
C GLY A 853 1.16 -17.06 26.26
N ASN A 854 1.38 -16.07 25.39
CA ASN A 854 2.64 -15.36 25.12
C ASN A 854 2.56 -13.83 25.22
N GLY A 855 3.73 -13.17 25.26
CA GLY A 855 3.88 -11.71 25.16
C GLY A 855 3.45 -10.92 26.41
N VAL A 856 3.51 -11.54 27.60
CA VAL A 856 2.78 -11.05 28.79
C VAL A 856 3.59 -10.10 29.70
N SER A 857 2.97 -9.00 30.16
CA SER A 857 3.43 -8.12 31.26
C SER A 857 2.30 -7.87 32.27
N PHE A 858 2.63 -7.59 33.55
CA PHE A 858 1.62 -7.39 34.61
C PHE A 858 2.04 -6.29 35.61
N GLU A 859 2.05 -5.03 35.17
CA GLU A 859 2.65 -3.92 35.92
C GLU A 859 1.69 -3.30 36.95
N ASN A 860 1.79 -3.79 38.18
CA ASN A 860 0.97 -3.34 39.29
C ASN A 860 1.48 -2.08 40.03
N ALA A 861 2.23 -1.22 39.34
CA ALA A 861 2.68 0.07 39.84
C ALA A 861 2.80 1.13 38.73
N ARG A 862 1.92 2.13 38.72
CA ARG A 862 1.97 3.25 37.75
C ARG A 862 2.24 4.60 38.41
N VAL A 863 2.83 5.53 37.65
CA VAL A 863 3.05 6.91 38.10
C VAL A 863 2.20 7.86 37.28
N GLU A 864 1.19 8.44 37.90
CA GLU A 864 0.19 9.27 37.25
C GLU A 864 -0.01 10.56 38.06
N ARG A 865 -0.09 11.72 37.40
CA ARG A 865 -0.41 13.02 38.03
C ARG A 865 0.38 13.33 39.32
N GLY A 866 1.64 12.90 39.43
CA GLY A 866 2.47 13.12 40.62
C GLY A 866 2.17 12.19 41.81
N GLN A 867 1.53 11.06 41.56
CA GLN A 867 1.24 10.00 42.51
C GLN A 867 1.75 8.64 41.98
N LEU A 868 2.12 7.73 42.88
CA LEU A 868 2.45 6.33 42.62
C LEU A 868 1.24 5.49 43.02
N HIS A 869 0.59 4.86 42.06
CA HIS A 869 -0.55 3.97 42.26
C HIS A 869 0.00 2.53 42.34
N LEU A 870 -0.32 1.79 43.40
CA LEU A 870 0.03 0.38 43.56
C LEU A 870 -1.25 -0.47 43.61
N GLY A 871 -1.25 -1.63 42.93
CA GLY A 871 -2.44 -2.46 42.78
C GLY A 871 -2.23 -3.96 42.96
N ARG A 872 -3.33 -4.71 43.00
CA ARG A 872 -3.37 -6.18 43.20
C ARG A 872 -3.61 -6.92 41.88
N ILE A 873 -3.11 -8.14 41.71
CA ILE A 873 -3.46 -9.01 40.56
C ILE A 873 -3.65 -10.47 41.05
N ALA A 874 -4.77 -11.14 40.74
CA ALA A 874 -5.16 -12.43 41.36
C ALA A 874 -5.89 -13.47 40.45
N LEU A 875 -5.22 -14.49 39.89
CA LEU A 875 -5.78 -15.41 38.86
C LEU A 875 -5.96 -16.86 39.35
N GLN A 876 -7.19 -17.31 39.67
CA GLN A 876 -7.55 -18.66 40.16
C GLN A 876 -9.01 -18.99 39.80
N ASN A 877 -9.40 -20.02 39.02
CA ASN A 877 -8.78 -21.31 38.69
C ASN A 877 -8.99 -21.69 37.20
N ASN A 878 -8.27 -22.71 36.71
CA ASN A 878 -8.26 -23.18 35.31
C ASN A 878 -7.93 -22.11 34.25
N ALA A 879 -7.44 -20.92 34.63
CA ALA A 879 -7.09 -19.87 33.68
C ALA A 879 -5.95 -20.29 32.72
N CYS A 880 -6.10 -19.98 31.43
CA CYS A 880 -5.16 -20.34 30.37
C CYS A 880 -4.97 -19.18 29.38
N VAL A 881 -3.85 -18.44 29.43
CA VAL A 881 -3.75 -17.06 28.90
C VAL A 881 -2.64 -16.85 27.88
N GLY A 882 -2.91 -16.08 26.82
CA GLY A 882 -2.01 -15.61 25.76
C GLY A 882 -2.65 -14.49 24.91
N SER A 883 -2.28 -14.37 23.64
CA SER A 883 -1.08 -13.63 23.19
C SER A 883 -1.09 -12.09 23.32
N TYR A 884 0.09 -11.51 23.58
CA TYR A 884 0.44 -10.08 23.74
C TYR A 884 -0.14 -9.32 24.95
N VAL A 885 -0.36 -10.03 26.06
CA VAL A 885 -1.10 -9.51 27.23
C VAL A 885 -0.37 -8.43 28.04
N ILE A 886 -1.01 -7.32 28.43
CA ILE A 886 -0.48 -6.42 29.49
C ILE A 886 -1.60 -6.09 30.50
N MET A 887 -1.45 -6.37 31.80
CA MET A 887 -2.46 -5.91 32.78
C MET A 887 -1.94 -5.21 34.04
N GLU A 888 -2.52 -4.06 34.38
CA GLU A 888 -2.14 -3.18 35.50
C GLU A 888 -3.17 -3.19 36.64
N GLY A 889 -2.75 -2.71 37.82
CA GLY A 889 -3.21 -3.29 39.08
C GLY A 889 -4.59 -2.86 39.62
N ASN A 890 -5.62 -3.68 39.37
CA ASN A 890 -6.42 -4.29 40.46
C ASN A 890 -7.13 -5.63 40.11
N THR A 891 -6.71 -6.31 39.03
CA THR A 891 -7.38 -7.44 38.36
C THR A 891 -7.48 -8.76 39.13
N ALA A 892 -8.53 -9.56 38.85
CA ALA A 892 -8.61 -10.97 39.27
C ALA A 892 -9.37 -11.85 38.25
N VAL A 893 -9.10 -13.16 38.17
CA VAL A 893 -9.77 -14.09 37.21
C VAL A 893 -10.19 -15.42 37.86
N GLY A 894 -11.48 -15.76 37.73
CA GLY A 894 -12.18 -16.90 38.36
C GLY A 894 -12.22 -18.22 37.55
N PRO A 895 -13.00 -19.23 38.03
CA PRO A 895 -12.96 -20.62 37.53
C PRO A 895 -13.32 -20.84 36.04
N TRP A 896 -12.53 -21.71 35.35
CA TRP A 896 -12.66 -22.14 33.94
C TRP A 896 -12.16 -21.16 32.86
N GLY A 897 -11.24 -20.24 33.18
CA GLY A 897 -10.80 -19.18 32.25
C GLY A 897 -9.89 -19.57 31.07
N HIS A 898 -9.97 -18.83 29.96
CA HIS A 898 -9.03 -18.90 28.82
C HIS A 898 -8.95 -17.54 28.11
N LEU A 899 -7.80 -17.16 27.52
CA LEU A 899 -7.55 -15.86 26.86
C LEU A 899 -6.53 -16.01 25.71
N GLU A 900 -6.85 -15.56 24.49
CA GLU A 900 -5.98 -15.18 23.34
C GLU A 900 -6.85 -14.35 22.35
N ALA A 901 -6.39 -13.46 21.48
CA ALA A 901 -5.06 -12.88 21.24
C ALA A 901 -5.16 -11.34 21.03
N GLN A 902 -4.15 -10.60 21.50
CA GLN A 902 -4.02 -9.13 21.64
C GLN A 902 -4.59 -8.47 22.92
N SER A 903 -4.65 -9.17 24.06
CA SER A 903 -5.31 -8.64 25.28
C SER A 903 -4.52 -7.54 26.03
N ALA A 904 -5.22 -6.70 26.80
CA ALA A 904 -4.64 -5.87 27.88
C ALA A 904 -5.75 -5.42 28.87
N MET A 905 -5.45 -5.09 30.13
CA MET A 905 -6.42 -4.51 31.09
C MET A 905 -5.80 -3.52 32.08
N ALA A 906 -6.47 -2.41 32.38
CA ALA A 906 -6.04 -1.45 33.41
C ALA A 906 -7.26 -0.86 34.15
N ASP A 907 -7.18 -0.77 35.48
CA ASP A 907 -8.24 -0.35 36.42
C ASP A 907 -9.54 -1.18 36.39
N GLY A 908 -9.38 -2.50 36.51
CA GLY A 908 -10.44 -3.50 36.72
C GLY A 908 -9.90 -4.92 36.85
#